data_AF-A0A1H9XVT4-F1
#
_entry.id   AF-A0A1H9XVT4-F1
#
_cell.length_a   1.000
_cell.length_b   1.000
_cell.length_c   1.000
_cell.angle_alpha   90.00
_cell.angle_beta   90.00
_cell.angle_gamma   90.00
#
_symmetry.space_group_name_H-M   'P 1'
#
loop_
_entity.id
_entity.type
_entity.pdbx_description
1 polymer ?
#
loop_
_entity_poly.entity_id
_entity_poly.type
_entity_poly.pdbx_seq_one_letter_code
_entity_poly.pdbx_strand_id
1 'polypeptide(L)'
;MTPAETELFNAIEQLGRVEFDGAGREIGAAFLSGELLRGVGRRPRKLTVLDVTVVGELDLEAGEVGFPVEFERCTFDSAPNFEQANVAGLYFADCELPGLRASQVRLQDGLALRGCTINGCVQLTGAHVSGQLDMDDCVIDGPRDGALKADGLRVEHDVYWSGRFKVTGLTHMTGAHIGGQFICEGATFRNPGEDATLELSGIVVGEHVFWRKGMSVKGRVNLSGADIAGRLVCSDARFSSSGSAAIVATGLKVGQDLQFSEKCRVKGELALVGCRVGGWMRFTGGEFINPRGVALNLARASTELNLVLRKGTVVLGQLCLAGARVGGTLGAQGGEFLNGSGTAIAAPGLEVHGDLILGVRGDVRFHSQGEVVLSDAQIGGNFDCAGGLFENEDGDALVARGIRVGMDADLTGQFTARGRVDFAGARIDGKLDFTSARLKSEGDAVRCDSVRVGHAAVFDGVFATGCVRMCDARIGSEISFVGAVLKGVPAVKLKGTQVRGALRLRFAERPAGWMDLRRVRAGSLADSEGDWPDGSRLDEFVYGALLDGSMSLPQRLHWLRDGHAYVPQVYLQLSSVYAKSGLHDAATDVLMAKEDAKRRRLEGFTGRLHRMVWWLLSPTVGYGYRPLRILWCLGVLTVAGGLIFHWLRQDKRNFAIARPQLDVAWFDPWLYAIDLLLPIMSLEHSQLWVPLHGARWASLAFTVLGWVLAVCLVTGIGRLFKRDER
;
A
#
# COMPACT_ATOMS: atom_id res chain seq x y z
N MET A 1 64.96 -39.48 -26.32
CA MET A 1 65.66 -38.25 -25.91
C MET A 1 66.13 -37.51 -27.14
N THR A 2 65.28 -36.61 -27.62
CA THR A 2 65.65 -35.54 -28.56
C THR A 2 66.67 -34.59 -27.89
N PRO A 3 67.30 -33.64 -28.63
CA PRO A 3 68.17 -32.65 -28.01
C PRO A 3 67.47 -31.83 -26.92
N ALA A 4 66.21 -31.43 -27.14
CA ALA A 4 65.40 -30.72 -26.15
C ALA A 4 65.12 -31.57 -24.90
N GLU A 5 64.77 -32.86 -25.08
CA GLU A 5 64.57 -33.79 -23.97
C GLU A 5 65.87 -33.99 -23.16
N THR A 6 67.02 -34.03 -23.83
CA THR A 6 68.33 -34.18 -23.16
C THR A 6 68.69 -32.93 -22.35
N GLU A 7 68.43 -31.73 -22.88
CA GLU A 7 68.61 -30.47 -22.16
C GLU A 7 67.69 -30.37 -20.94
N LEU A 8 66.41 -30.72 -21.10
CA LEU A 8 65.45 -30.74 -19.99
C LEU A 8 65.85 -31.74 -18.91
N PHE A 9 66.25 -32.96 -19.28
CA PHE A 9 66.76 -33.96 -18.35
C PHE A 9 67.96 -33.42 -17.54
N ASN A 10 68.94 -32.81 -18.22
CA ASN A 10 70.11 -32.24 -17.56
C ASN A 10 69.74 -31.07 -16.64
N ALA A 11 68.76 -30.26 -17.01
CA ALA A 11 68.27 -29.14 -16.19
C ALA A 11 67.59 -29.65 -14.90
N ILE A 12 66.76 -30.70 -15.00
CA ILE A 12 66.11 -31.34 -13.85
C ILE A 12 67.14 -31.87 -12.83
N GLU A 13 68.25 -32.44 -13.31
CA GLU A 13 69.33 -32.97 -12.46
C GLU A 13 70.12 -31.90 -11.69
N GLN A 14 70.05 -30.61 -12.09
CA GLN A 14 70.75 -29.51 -11.41
C GLN A 14 70.13 -29.11 -10.05
N LEU A 15 68.94 -29.63 -9.71
CA LEU A 15 68.17 -29.35 -8.49
C LEU A 15 67.74 -27.87 -8.33
N GLY A 16 66.81 -27.61 -7.41
CA GLY A 16 66.32 -26.24 -7.15
C GLY A 16 65.11 -25.86 -8.00
N ARG A 17 64.98 -24.58 -8.37
CA ARG A 17 63.93 -24.12 -9.28
C ARG A 17 64.47 -24.23 -10.70
N VAL A 18 63.87 -25.09 -11.50
CA VAL A 18 64.31 -25.38 -12.86
C VAL A 18 63.40 -24.63 -13.82
N GLU A 19 64.00 -23.80 -14.67
CA GLU A 19 63.35 -23.15 -15.81
C GLU A 19 63.98 -23.69 -17.08
N PHE A 20 63.14 -24.23 -17.97
CA PHE A 20 63.56 -24.78 -19.25
C PHE A 20 62.83 -24.06 -20.38
N ASP A 21 63.59 -23.42 -21.26
CA ASP A 21 63.08 -22.77 -22.48
C ASP A 21 63.25 -23.69 -23.69
N GLY A 22 62.11 -24.14 -24.21
CA GLY A 22 62.02 -24.97 -25.39
C GLY A 22 62.25 -24.22 -26.70
N ALA A 23 62.16 -22.90 -26.74
CA ALA A 23 62.26 -22.08 -27.96
C ALA A 23 61.41 -22.61 -29.13
N GLY A 24 60.20 -23.12 -28.84
CA GLY A 24 59.25 -23.72 -29.77
C GLY A 24 59.53 -25.17 -30.16
N ARG A 25 60.49 -25.84 -29.50
CA ARG A 25 60.84 -27.25 -29.80
C ARG A 25 59.80 -28.23 -29.25
N GLU A 26 59.74 -29.40 -29.88
CA GLU A 26 58.88 -30.51 -29.46
C GLU A 26 59.52 -31.34 -28.35
N ILE A 27 58.70 -31.73 -27.37
CA ILE A 27 59.04 -32.69 -26.32
C ILE A 27 57.99 -33.79 -26.29
N GLY A 28 58.42 -35.06 -26.27
CA GLY A 28 57.51 -36.18 -26.15
C GLY A 28 56.86 -36.24 -24.78
N ALA A 29 55.53 -36.34 -24.75
CA ALA A 29 54.76 -36.39 -23.52
C ALA A 29 55.12 -37.61 -22.64
N ALA A 30 55.40 -38.76 -23.26
CA ALA A 30 55.85 -39.96 -22.55
C ALA A 30 57.19 -39.77 -21.82
N PHE A 31 58.11 -38.99 -22.41
CA PHE A 31 59.36 -38.61 -21.75
C PHE A 31 59.06 -37.72 -20.54
N LEU A 32 58.23 -36.69 -20.73
CA LEU A 32 57.88 -35.75 -19.67
C LEU A 32 57.14 -36.44 -18.50
N SER A 33 56.18 -37.34 -18.79
CA SER A 33 55.54 -38.19 -17.78
C SER A 33 56.56 -39.00 -16.99
N GLY A 34 57.54 -39.60 -17.69
CA GLY A 34 58.62 -40.36 -17.07
C GLY A 34 59.46 -39.51 -16.12
N GLU A 35 59.79 -38.26 -16.48
CA GLU A 35 60.53 -37.35 -15.60
C GLU A 35 59.70 -36.90 -14.38
N LEU A 36 58.42 -36.59 -14.57
CA LEU A 36 57.53 -36.09 -13.52
C LEU A 36 57.16 -37.16 -12.48
N LEU A 37 56.95 -38.41 -12.92
CA LEU A 37 56.55 -39.54 -12.06
C LEU A 37 57.72 -40.25 -11.38
N ARG A 38 58.96 -39.80 -11.58
CA ARG A 38 60.14 -40.45 -11.00
C ARG A 38 60.06 -40.54 -9.48
N GLY A 39 59.78 -41.73 -8.97
CA GLY A 39 59.76 -42.08 -7.55
C GLY A 39 61.13 -42.04 -6.87
N VAL A 40 62.20 -42.28 -7.64
CA VAL A 40 63.56 -42.47 -7.15
C VAL A 40 64.50 -41.55 -7.92
N GLY A 41 65.23 -40.65 -7.23
CA GLY A 41 66.17 -39.72 -7.85
C GLY A 41 66.13 -38.32 -7.27
N ARG A 42 66.93 -37.41 -7.86
CA ARG A 42 66.94 -35.98 -7.54
C ARG A 42 65.68 -35.33 -8.14
N ARG A 43 64.89 -34.62 -7.32
CA ARG A 43 63.69 -33.91 -7.76
C ARG A 43 63.89 -32.39 -7.65
N PRO A 44 63.41 -31.59 -8.61
CA PRO A 44 63.42 -30.14 -8.50
C PRO A 44 62.44 -29.67 -7.41
N ARG A 45 62.62 -28.43 -6.93
CA ARG A 45 61.68 -27.73 -6.04
C ARG A 45 60.51 -27.09 -6.80
N LYS A 46 60.69 -26.84 -8.09
CA LYS A 46 59.69 -26.37 -9.07
C LYS A 46 60.24 -26.64 -10.47
N LEU A 47 59.39 -27.06 -11.39
CA LEU A 47 59.72 -27.17 -12.81
C LEU A 47 58.85 -26.19 -13.60
N THR A 48 59.47 -25.29 -14.34
CA THR A 48 58.82 -24.38 -15.29
C THR A 48 59.31 -24.72 -16.69
N VAL A 49 58.38 -25.04 -17.58
CA VAL A 49 58.62 -25.36 -18.99
C VAL A 49 58.03 -24.23 -19.83
N LEU A 50 58.87 -23.59 -20.65
CA LEU A 50 58.54 -22.41 -21.44
C LEU A 50 58.61 -22.73 -22.92
N ASP A 51 57.67 -22.23 -23.72
CA ASP A 51 57.74 -22.23 -25.19
C ASP A 51 58.03 -23.64 -25.76
N VAL A 52 57.23 -24.64 -25.37
CA VAL A 52 57.36 -26.05 -25.81
C VAL A 52 56.07 -26.55 -26.47
N THR A 53 56.20 -27.37 -27.51
CA THR A 53 55.11 -28.20 -28.02
C THR A 53 55.20 -29.60 -27.43
N VAL A 54 54.22 -29.98 -26.61
CA VAL A 54 54.14 -31.31 -26.00
C VAL A 54 53.39 -32.24 -26.95
N VAL A 55 54.09 -33.29 -27.43
CA VAL A 55 53.58 -34.23 -28.44
C VAL A 55 53.20 -35.55 -27.79
N GLY A 56 51.95 -35.98 -27.96
CA GLY A 56 51.33 -37.12 -27.29
C GLY A 56 50.60 -36.76 -25.99
N GLU A 57 49.97 -37.76 -25.37
CA GLU A 57 49.25 -37.58 -24.10
C GLU A 57 50.24 -37.51 -22.92
N LEU A 58 50.24 -36.37 -22.22
CA LEU A 58 50.95 -36.22 -20.95
C LEU A 58 50.11 -36.91 -19.88
N ASP A 59 50.41 -38.18 -19.65
CA ASP A 59 49.68 -39.03 -18.71
C ASP A 59 50.37 -39.12 -17.36
N LEU A 60 49.69 -38.65 -16.33
CA LEU A 60 50.09 -38.63 -14.92
C LEU A 60 49.00 -39.25 -14.04
N GLU A 61 48.08 -40.03 -14.63
CA GLU A 61 46.97 -40.66 -13.92
C GLU A 61 47.44 -41.44 -12.70
N ALA A 62 46.76 -41.21 -11.56
CA ALA A 62 47.08 -41.79 -10.25
C ALA A 62 48.54 -41.61 -9.78
N GLY A 63 49.29 -40.71 -10.42
CA GLY A 63 50.70 -40.44 -10.14
C GLY A 63 50.93 -39.45 -9.01
N GLU A 64 52.17 -39.39 -8.51
CA GLU A 64 52.57 -38.44 -7.46
C GLU A 64 53.71 -37.53 -7.94
N VAL A 65 53.42 -36.23 -8.05
CA VAL A 65 54.36 -35.18 -8.44
C VAL A 65 54.54 -34.23 -7.25
N GLY A 66 55.56 -34.52 -6.42
CA GLY A 66 55.79 -33.83 -5.13
C GLY A 66 56.37 -32.40 -5.23
N PHE A 67 56.37 -31.78 -6.40
CA PHE A 67 56.83 -30.41 -6.62
C PHE A 67 55.92 -29.70 -7.62
N PRO A 68 55.85 -28.36 -7.61
CA PRO A 68 54.96 -27.65 -8.52
C PRO A 68 55.49 -27.65 -9.96
N VAL A 69 54.57 -27.80 -10.90
CA VAL A 69 54.86 -27.83 -12.35
C VAL A 69 54.13 -26.68 -13.02
N GLU A 70 54.87 -25.92 -13.81
CA GLU A 70 54.38 -24.78 -14.58
C GLU A 70 54.70 -24.95 -16.06
N PHE A 71 53.71 -24.69 -16.90
CA PHE A 71 53.86 -24.58 -18.34
C PHE A 71 53.53 -23.15 -18.75
N GLU A 72 54.39 -22.51 -19.52
CA GLU A 72 54.22 -21.14 -19.95
C GLU A 72 54.43 -21.04 -21.47
N ARG A 73 53.44 -20.47 -22.19
CA ARG A 73 53.43 -20.41 -23.67
C ARG A 73 53.65 -21.76 -24.37
N CYS A 74 53.17 -22.84 -23.76
CA CYS A 74 53.24 -24.19 -24.34
C CYS A 74 51.99 -24.56 -25.14
N THR A 75 52.14 -25.46 -26.11
CA THR A 75 51.04 -26.05 -26.88
C THR A 75 51.01 -27.56 -26.67
N PHE A 76 49.82 -28.13 -26.46
CA PHE A 76 49.62 -29.57 -26.32
C PHE A 76 48.82 -30.11 -27.51
N ASP A 77 49.24 -31.23 -28.10
CA ASP A 77 48.49 -31.88 -29.18
C ASP A 77 47.34 -32.78 -28.67
N SER A 78 47.44 -33.23 -27.41
CA SER A 78 46.55 -34.16 -26.74
C SER A 78 46.20 -33.62 -25.35
N ALA A 79 45.01 -33.94 -24.84
CA ALA A 79 44.55 -33.40 -23.56
C ALA A 79 45.40 -34.03 -22.43
N PRO A 80 46.15 -33.24 -21.63
CA PRO A 80 46.94 -33.81 -20.54
C PRO A 80 46.03 -34.45 -19.47
N ASN A 81 46.47 -35.61 -18.96
CA ASN A 81 45.76 -36.45 -18.01
C ASN A 81 46.43 -36.42 -16.63
N PHE A 82 45.70 -35.87 -15.67
CA PHE A 82 46.03 -35.76 -14.24
C PHE A 82 44.93 -36.42 -13.38
N GLU A 83 44.10 -37.29 -13.94
CA GLU A 83 43.04 -37.95 -13.19
C GLU A 83 43.61 -38.69 -11.98
N GLN A 84 43.01 -38.47 -10.80
CA GLN A 84 43.43 -39.08 -9.53
C GLN A 84 44.89 -38.80 -9.10
N ALA A 85 45.60 -37.89 -9.77
CA ALA A 85 46.98 -37.57 -9.45
C ALA A 85 47.09 -36.73 -8.16
N ASN A 86 48.23 -36.82 -7.49
CA ASN A 86 48.62 -35.95 -6.36
C ASN A 86 49.78 -35.07 -6.81
N VAL A 87 49.53 -33.77 -6.98
CA VAL A 87 50.52 -32.81 -7.51
C VAL A 87 50.67 -31.66 -6.52
N ALA A 88 51.89 -31.19 -6.29
CA ALA A 88 52.09 -30.09 -5.34
C ALA A 88 51.41 -28.80 -5.81
N GLY A 89 51.54 -28.44 -7.08
CA GLY A 89 50.84 -27.31 -7.70
C GLY A 89 50.92 -27.42 -9.22
N LEU A 90 49.87 -26.98 -9.92
CA LEU A 90 49.75 -27.13 -11.36
C LEU A 90 49.38 -25.79 -12.01
N TYR A 91 50.27 -25.27 -12.84
CA TYR A 91 50.11 -23.94 -13.44
C TYR A 91 50.29 -24.01 -14.95
N PHE A 92 49.37 -23.38 -15.67
CA PHE A 92 49.47 -23.11 -17.09
C PHE A 92 49.29 -21.61 -17.29
N ALA A 93 50.19 -21.01 -18.05
CA ALA A 93 50.18 -19.59 -18.39
C ALA A 93 50.28 -19.45 -19.91
N ASP A 94 49.31 -18.79 -20.53
CA ASP A 94 49.27 -18.53 -21.97
C ASP A 94 49.45 -19.80 -22.84
N CYS A 95 48.96 -20.95 -22.35
CA CYS A 95 49.05 -22.23 -23.06
C CYS A 95 47.83 -22.53 -23.94
N GLU A 96 48.04 -23.39 -24.95
CA GLU A 96 46.99 -23.96 -25.78
C GLU A 96 46.78 -25.44 -25.45
N LEU A 97 45.56 -25.81 -25.07
CA LEU A 97 45.19 -27.14 -24.62
C LEU A 97 43.98 -27.66 -25.43
N PRO A 98 43.95 -28.91 -25.88
CA PRO A 98 42.76 -29.51 -26.50
C PRO A 98 41.74 -30.00 -25.45
N GLY A 99 42.06 -29.87 -24.15
CA GLY A 99 41.25 -30.27 -23.01
C GLY A 99 42.13 -30.39 -21.77
N LEU A 100 41.55 -30.68 -20.62
CA LEU A 100 42.28 -30.99 -19.39
C LEU A 100 41.51 -32.05 -18.62
N ARG A 101 42.13 -33.21 -18.37
CA ARG A 101 41.54 -34.29 -17.57
C ARG A 101 42.16 -34.28 -16.19
N ALA A 102 41.43 -33.83 -15.18
CA ALA A 102 41.94 -33.69 -13.81
C ALA A 102 40.86 -34.06 -12.78
N SER A 103 40.00 -35.02 -13.14
CA SER A 103 38.99 -35.55 -12.22
C SER A 103 39.66 -36.19 -11.00
N GLN A 104 39.18 -35.85 -9.80
CA GLN A 104 39.72 -36.33 -8.52
C GLN A 104 41.21 -36.05 -8.29
N VAL A 105 41.81 -35.09 -9.01
CA VAL A 105 43.18 -34.62 -8.72
C VAL A 105 43.24 -34.00 -7.33
N ARG A 106 44.37 -34.16 -6.65
CA ARG A 106 44.67 -33.48 -5.38
C ARG A 106 45.85 -32.54 -5.57
N LEU A 107 45.61 -31.25 -5.34
CA LEU A 107 46.60 -30.20 -5.40
C LEU A 107 46.88 -29.66 -4.00
N GLN A 108 48.15 -29.69 -3.58
CA GLN A 108 48.57 -29.18 -2.26
C GLN A 108 48.67 -27.65 -2.22
N ASP A 109 48.81 -27.02 -3.38
CA ASP A 109 48.80 -25.59 -3.61
C ASP A 109 47.66 -25.26 -4.59
N GLY A 110 47.88 -24.41 -5.59
CA GLY A 110 46.85 -23.97 -6.53
C GLY A 110 46.77 -24.74 -7.86
N LEU A 111 45.67 -24.51 -8.57
CA LEU A 111 45.52 -24.73 -10.00
C LEU A 111 45.43 -23.38 -10.70
N ALA A 112 46.31 -23.08 -11.65
CA ALA A 112 46.17 -21.90 -12.51
C ALA A 112 46.09 -22.27 -13.99
N LEU A 113 45.17 -21.63 -14.72
CA LEU A 113 44.97 -21.73 -16.17
C LEU A 113 44.93 -20.32 -16.76
N ARG A 114 45.92 -19.48 -16.45
CA ARG A 114 45.91 -18.05 -16.77
C ARG A 114 46.15 -17.82 -18.25
N GLY A 115 45.27 -17.05 -18.90
CA GLY A 115 45.43 -16.71 -20.33
C GLY A 115 45.36 -17.91 -21.28
N CYS A 116 45.03 -19.12 -20.79
CA CYS A 116 45.02 -20.33 -21.60
C CYS A 116 43.84 -20.36 -22.58
N THR A 117 44.04 -20.97 -23.75
CA THR A 117 42.98 -21.32 -24.69
C THR A 117 42.76 -22.82 -24.69
N ILE A 118 41.55 -23.25 -24.34
CA ILE A 118 41.18 -24.66 -24.20
C ILE A 118 40.08 -25.01 -25.21
N ASN A 119 40.42 -25.81 -26.22
CA ASN A 119 39.50 -26.25 -27.28
C ASN A 119 38.94 -27.64 -26.98
N GLY A 120 38.31 -27.78 -25.81
CA GLY A 120 37.70 -29.04 -25.38
C GLY A 120 37.16 -28.96 -23.95
N CYS A 121 37.07 -30.12 -23.31
CA CYS A 121 36.51 -30.23 -21.96
C CYS A 121 37.59 -30.05 -20.90
N VAL A 122 37.30 -29.25 -19.87
CA VAL A 122 38.05 -29.18 -18.62
C VAL A 122 37.30 -30.00 -17.57
N GLN A 123 37.91 -31.08 -17.09
CA GLN A 123 37.32 -31.99 -16.12
C GLN A 123 38.05 -31.87 -14.77
N LEU A 124 37.32 -31.39 -13.77
CA LEU A 124 37.75 -31.18 -12.38
C LEU A 124 36.75 -31.83 -11.40
N THR A 125 35.95 -32.79 -11.87
CA THR A 125 34.94 -33.47 -11.06
C THR A 125 35.60 -34.13 -9.84
N GLY A 126 35.15 -33.75 -8.64
CA GLY A 126 35.70 -34.23 -7.38
C GLY A 126 37.17 -33.86 -7.10
N ALA A 127 37.74 -32.92 -7.85
CA ALA A 127 39.10 -32.43 -7.58
C ALA A 127 39.18 -31.70 -6.24
N HIS A 128 40.35 -31.73 -5.60
CA HIS A 128 40.65 -31.01 -4.36
C HIS A 128 41.84 -30.09 -4.58
N VAL A 129 41.64 -28.79 -4.40
CA VAL A 129 42.66 -27.74 -4.51
C VAL A 129 42.83 -27.09 -3.14
N SER A 130 43.96 -27.31 -2.49
CA SER A 130 44.21 -26.75 -1.15
C SER A 130 44.54 -25.24 -1.21
N GLY A 131 45.03 -24.76 -2.35
CA GLY A 131 45.21 -23.34 -2.65
C GLY A 131 44.02 -22.73 -3.39
N GLN A 132 44.33 -21.86 -4.34
CA GLN A 132 43.36 -21.14 -5.17
C GLN A 132 43.15 -21.83 -6.53
N LEU A 133 41.97 -21.65 -7.11
CA LEU A 133 41.71 -21.95 -8.52
C LEU A 133 41.66 -20.65 -9.31
N ASP A 134 42.67 -20.41 -10.12
CA ASP A 134 42.80 -19.21 -10.92
C ASP A 134 42.66 -19.54 -12.40
N MET A 135 41.63 -18.99 -13.04
CA MET A 135 41.41 -19.13 -14.49
C MET A 135 41.26 -17.77 -15.15
N ASP A 136 41.88 -16.73 -14.59
CA ASP A 136 41.82 -15.39 -15.16
C ASP A 136 42.27 -15.39 -16.63
N ASP A 137 41.53 -14.65 -17.45
CA ASP A 137 41.76 -14.53 -18.91
C ASP A 137 41.68 -15.85 -19.72
N CYS A 138 41.26 -16.97 -19.11
CA CYS A 138 41.13 -18.26 -19.82
C CYS A 138 39.93 -18.30 -20.78
N VAL A 139 40.11 -18.90 -21.95
CA VAL A 139 39.04 -19.13 -22.94
C VAL A 139 38.82 -20.61 -23.12
N ILE A 140 37.64 -21.11 -22.76
CA ILE A 140 37.22 -22.50 -22.95
C ILE A 140 36.15 -22.53 -24.05
N ASP A 141 36.42 -23.27 -25.13
CA ASP A 141 35.44 -23.64 -26.16
C ASP A 141 35.27 -25.16 -26.13
N GLY A 142 34.23 -25.62 -25.42
CA GLY A 142 33.99 -27.03 -25.15
C GLY A 142 32.63 -27.51 -25.66
N PRO A 143 32.32 -28.80 -25.43
CA PRO A 143 31.07 -29.37 -25.89
C PRO A 143 29.87 -28.81 -25.11
N ARG A 144 28.68 -28.85 -25.74
CA ARG A 144 27.44 -28.26 -25.19
C ARG A 144 26.94 -28.93 -23.91
N ASP A 145 27.31 -30.19 -23.70
CA ASP A 145 26.94 -31.01 -22.55
C ASP A 145 27.94 -30.90 -21.38
N GLY A 146 29.00 -30.10 -21.53
CA GLY A 146 29.91 -29.77 -20.43
C GLY A 146 31.30 -29.36 -20.92
N ALA A 147 31.51 -28.05 -21.07
CA ALA A 147 32.82 -27.47 -21.35
C ALA A 147 33.70 -27.42 -20.09
N LEU A 148 33.10 -27.14 -18.93
CA LEU A 148 33.77 -27.17 -17.62
C LEU A 148 32.96 -28.06 -16.66
N LYS A 149 33.50 -29.22 -16.31
CA LYS A 149 32.87 -30.20 -15.42
C LYS A 149 33.60 -30.24 -14.09
N ALA A 150 33.04 -29.64 -13.06
CA ALA A 150 33.63 -29.46 -11.74
C ALA A 150 32.63 -29.78 -10.62
N ASP A 151 31.76 -30.77 -10.86
CA ASP A 151 30.82 -31.27 -9.85
C ASP A 151 31.60 -31.82 -8.65
N GLY A 152 31.22 -31.39 -7.44
CA GLY A 152 31.91 -31.76 -6.20
C GLY A 152 33.35 -31.24 -6.08
N LEU A 153 33.78 -30.29 -6.92
CA LEU A 153 35.07 -29.61 -6.78
C LEU A 153 35.21 -29.01 -5.38
N ARG A 154 36.37 -29.16 -4.76
CA ARG A 154 36.73 -28.49 -3.51
C ARG A 154 37.93 -27.57 -3.73
N VAL A 155 37.76 -26.30 -3.39
CA VAL A 155 38.82 -25.30 -3.34
C VAL A 155 38.84 -24.74 -1.92
N GLU A 156 39.97 -24.83 -1.22
CA GLU A 156 40.02 -24.36 0.18
C GLU A 156 40.09 -22.83 0.27
N HIS A 157 40.61 -22.15 -0.76
CA HIS A 157 40.68 -20.70 -0.86
C HIS A 157 39.73 -20.18 -1.95
N ASP A 158 40.19 -19.21 -2.75
CA ASP A 158 39.39 -18.46 -3.70
C ASP A 158 39.37 -19.09 -5.09
N VAL A 159 38.30 -18.78 -5.83
CA VAL A 159 38.16 -19.04 -7.26
C VAL A 159 38.13 -17.71 -8.02
N TYR A 160 39.05 -17.52 -8.97
CA TYR A 160 39.17 -16.31 -9.78
C TYR A 160 38.88 -16.58 -11.25
N TRP A 161 37.81 -15.96 -11.74
CA TRP A 161 37.34 -16.02 -13.13
C TRP A 161 37.14 -14.58 -13.66
N SER A 162 38.24 -13.91 -13.99
CA SER A 162 38.25 -12.47 -14.29
C SER A 162 38.80 -12.15 -15.68
N GLY A 163 38.67 -10.89 -16.07
CA GLY A 163 39.25 -10.37 -17.30
C GLY A 163 38.53 -10.91 -18.54
N ARG A 164 39.28 -11.58 -19.42
CA ARG A 164 38.78 -12.21 -20.65
C ARG A 164 38.18 -13.60 -20.42
N PHE A 165 38.02 -14.04 -19.17
CA PHE A 165 37.50 -15.38 -18.87
C PHE A 165 36.20 -15.65 -19.63
N LYS A 166 36.19 -16.73 -20.40
CA LYS A 166 35.06 -17.04 -21.28
C LYS A 166 34.86 -18.54 -21.41
N VAL A 167 33.62 -18.98 -21.23
CA VAL A 167 33.21 -20.37 -21.47
C VAL A 167 32.13 -20.41 -22.55
N THR A 168 32.38 -21.19 -23.60
CA THR A 168 31.38 -21.61 -24.58
C THR A 168 31.07 -23.09 -24.36
N GLY A 169 29.83 -23.39 -24.00
CA GLY A 169 29.38 -24.69 -23.51
C GLY A 169 28.91 -24.60 -22.06
N LEU A 170 28.44 -25.72 -21.52
CA LEU A 170 27.86 -25.81 -20.18
C LEU A 170 28.94 -25.87 -19.10
N THR A 171 28.75 -25.13 -17.99
CA THR A 171 29.59 -25.20 -16.79
C THR A 171 28.84 -25.87 -15.65
N HIS A 172 29.38 -26.96 -15.13
CA HIS A 172 28.84 -27.76 -14.03
C HIS A 172 29.72 -27.62 -12.78
N MET A 173 29.14 -27.16 -11.67
CA MET A 173 29.78 -27.13 -10.35
C MET A 173 28.78 -27.51 -9.26
N THR A 174 27.96 -28.53 -9.53
CA THR A 174 26.94 -29.02 -8.61
C THR A 174 27.61 -29.49 -7.33
N GLY A 175 27.18 -28.96 -6.19
CA GLY A 175 27.72 -29.32 -4.88
C GLY A 175 29.22 -28.99 -4.70
N ALA A 176 29.78 -28.08 -5.50
CA ALA A 176 31.15 -27.62 -5.30
C ALA A 176 31.28 -26.84 -3.98
N HIS A 177 32.47 -26.89 -3.39
CA HIS A 177 32.81 -26.22 -2.13
C HIS A 177 33.99 -25.28 -2.34
N ILE A 178 33.77 -23.99 -2.11
CA ILE A 178 34.78 -22.93 -2.16
C ILE A 178 34.93 -22.38 -0.75
N GLY A 179 36.10 -22.53 -0.14
CA GLY A 179 36.34 -22.07 1.24
C GLY A 179 36.47 -20.56 1.34
N GLY A 180 37.01 -19.91 0.32
CA GLY A 180 37.11 -18.45 0.20
C GLY A 180 36.01 -17.84 -0.66
N GLN A 181 36.42 -16.96 -1.57
CA GLN A 181 35.57 -16.15 -2.43
C GLN A 181 35.40 -16.77 -3.82
N PHE A 182 34.24 -16.53 -4.43
CA PHE A 182 34.00 -16.86 -5.82
C PHE A 182 33.86 -15.57 -6.64
N ILE A 183 34.91 -15.24 -7.39
CA ILE A 183 35.06 -13.95 -8.05
C ILE A 183 34.92 -14.13 -9.56
N CYS A 184 33.89 -13.51 -10.13
CA CYS A 184 33.66 -13.44 -11.56
C CYS A 184 33.56 -11.97 -11.99
N GLU A 185 34.63 -11.43 -12.55
CA GLU A 185 34.69 -10.03 -12.98
C GLU A 185 34.90 -9.91 -14.49
N GLY A 186 33.88 -9.45 -15.22
CA GLY A 186 33.93 -9.35 -16.69
C GLY A 186 33.77 -10.68 -17.44
N ALA A 187 33.66 -11.80 -16.72
CA ALA A 187 33.51 -13.13 -17.29
C ALA A 187 32.29 -13.29 -18.21
N THR A 188 32.42 -14.10 -19.26
CA THR A 188 31.35 -14.39 -20.22
C THR A 188 31.02 -15.88 -20.32
N PHE A 189 29.76 -16.24 -20.12
CA PHE A 189 29.27 -17.61 -20.25
C PHE A 189 28.17 -17.70 -21.30
N ARG A 190 28.23 -18.71 -22.17
CA ARG A 190 27.20 -18.99 -23.17
C ARG A 190 27.15 -20.48 -23.51
N ASN A 191 25.96 -21.03 -23.75
CA ASN A 191 25.80 -22.37 -24.30
C ASN A 191 24.93 -22.34 -25.57
N PRO A 192 25.51 -22.10 -26.76
CA PRO A 192 24.71 -21.89 -27.97
C PRO A 192 23.82 -23.09 -28.31
N GLY A 193 22.51 -22.86 -28.44
CA GLY A 193 21.53 -23.88 -28.78
C GLY A 193 20.83 -24.54 -27.58
N GLU A 194 21.33 -24.31 -26.37
CA GLU A 194 20.74 -24.78 -25.12
C GLU A 194 20.45 -23.60 -24.20
N ASP A 195 19.50 -23.76 -23.27
CA ASP A 195 19.23 -22.71 -22.27
C ASP A 195 20.11 -22.87 -21.03
N ALA A 196 20.50 -24.08 -20.62
CA ALA A 196 21.35 -24.27 -19.44
C ALA A 196 22.80 -23.84 -19.73
N THR A 197 23.34 -22.93 -18.91
CA THR A 197 24.70 -22.40 -19.10
C THR A 197 25.57 -22.51 -17.84
N LEU A 198 25.02 -22.18 -16.67
CA LEU A 198 25.73 -22.30 -15.39
C LEU A 198 24.89 -23.14 -14.41
N GLU A 199 25.36 -24.33 -14.08
CA GLU A 199 24.75 -25.23 -13.10
C GLU A 199 25.59 -25.22 -11.81
N LEU A 200 25.11 -24.50 -10.81
CA LEU A 200 25.77 -24.25 -9.52
C LEU A 200 24.86 -24.69 -8.36
N SER A 201 23.94 -25.63 -8.58
CA SER A 201 23.05 -26.09 -7.52
C SER A 201 23.81 -26.70 -6.35
N GLY A 202 23.41 -26.33 -5.13
CA GLY A 202 24.04 -26.79 -3.91
C GLY A 202 25.48 -26.31 -3.69
N ILE A 203 26.00 -25.36 -4.49
CA ILE A 203 27.34 -24.80 -4.26
C ILE A 203 27.43 -24.17 -2.87
N VAL A 204 28.56 -24.38 -2.19
CA VAL A 204 28.87 -23.78 -0.88
C VAL A 204 30.05 -22.84 -1.03
N VAL A 205 29.87 -21.60 -0.59
CA VAL A 205 30.92 -20.56 -0.60
C VAL A 205 31.13 -20.03 0.82
N GLY A 206 32.34 -20.18 1.36
CA GLY A 206 32.69 -19.83 2.73
C GLY A 206 32.80 -18.32 2.98
N GLU A 207 32.99 -17.53 1.93
CA GLU A 207 32.96 -16.07 2.02
C GLU A 207 31.96 -15.46 1.03
N HIS A 208 32.44 -14.73 0.02
CA HIS A 208 31.62 -13.87 -0.83
C HIS A 208 31.58 -14.37 -2.28
N VAL A 209 30.45 -14.14 -2.94
CA VAL A 209 30.31 -14.28 -4.39
C VAL A 209 30.25 -12.90 -5.01
N PHE A 210 31.19 -12.60 -5.90
CA PHE A 210 31.31 -11.31 -6.58
C PHE A 210 31.14 -11.48 -8.08
N TRP A 211 29.97 -11.13 -8.60
CA TRP A 211 29.64 -11.14 -10.02
C TRP A 211 29.54 -9.71 -10.53
N ARG A 212 30.66 -9.17 -11.00
CA ARG A 212 30.83 -7.72 -11.18
C ARG A 212 31.42 -7.34 -12.54
N LYS A 213 31.50 -6.02 -12.76
CA LYS A 213 32.27 -5.39 -13.86
C LYS A 213 31.94 -5.95 -15.24
N GLY A 214 30.65 -6.05 -15.57
CA GLY A 214 30.21 -6.43 -16.91
C GLY A 214 30.04 -7.93 -17.14
N MET A 215 30.14 -8.78 -16.11
CA MET A 215 29.88 -10.23 -16.21
C MET A 215 28.59 -10.51 -16.98
N SER A 216 28.64 -11.46 -17.91
CA SER A 216 27.56 -11.72 -18.86
C SER A 216 27.26 -13.21 -18.99
N VAL A 217 26.02 -13.61 -18.72
CA VAL A 217 25.54 -14.98 -18.91
C VAL A 217 24.41 -15.00 -19.94
N LYS A 218 24.59 -15.79 -20.99
CA LYS A 218 23.55 -16.12 -21.97
C LYS A 218 23.06 -17.54 -21.72
N GLY A 219 21.84 -17.67 -21.21
CA GLY A 219 21.22 -18.89 -20.71
C GLY A 219 20.90 -18.78 -19.22
N ARG A 220 20.31 -19.85 -18.69
CA ARG A 220 19.91 -20.04 -17.31
C ARG A 220 21.11 -20.30 -16.40
N VAL A 221 21.07 -19.66 -15.25
CA VAL A 221 21.92 -19.92 -14.08
C VAL A 221 21.09 -20.64 -13.02
N ASN A 222 21.59 -21.74 -12.48
CA ASN A 222 20.97 -22.45 -11.38
C ASN A 222 21.83 -22.35 -10.12
N LEU A 223 21.28 -21.75 -9.06
CA LEU A 223 21.85 -21.60 -7.72
C LEU A 223 20.91 -22.24 -6.68
N SER A 224 20.07 -23.20 -7.08
CA SER A 224 19.10 -23.82 -6.19
C SER A 224 19.80 -24.52 -5.04
N GLY A 225 19.39 -24.21 -3.82
CA GLY A 225 19.97 -24.76 -2.59
C GLY A 225 21.41 -24.32 -2.28
N ALA A 226 21.96 -23.34 -3.01
CA ALA A 226 23.30 -22.82 -2.71
C ALA A 226 23.38 -22.16 -1.32
N ASP A 227 24.55 -22.23 -0.70
CA ASP A 227 24.82 -21.70 0.64
C ASP A 227 26.05 -20.77 0.60
N ILE A 228 25.81 -19.47 0.70
CA ILE A 228 26.86 -18.44 0.66
C ILE A 228 26.95 -17.82 2.06
N ALA A 229 28.04 -18.09 2.78
CA ALA A 229 28.17 -17.61 4.16
C ALA A 229 28.28 -16.08 4.26
N GLY A 230 28.89 -15.44 3.26
CA GLY A 230 29.03 -14.00 3.17
C GLY A 230 27.97 -13.33 2.30
N ARG A 231 28.41 -12.67 1.23
CA ARG A 231 27.58 -11.75 0.40
C ARG A 231 27.46 -12.30 -1.00
N LEU A 232 26.31 -12.11 -1.63
CA LEU A 232 26.13 -12.31 -3.07
C LEU A 232 25.95 -10.95 -3.73
N VAL A 233 26.95 -10.51 -4.48
CA VAL A 233 26.96 -9.18 -5.11
C VAL A 233 27.00 -9.31 -6.62
N CYS A 234 25.88 -8.92 -7.25
CA CYS A 234 25.72 -8.76 -8.68
C CYS A 234 25.63 -7.25 -9.00
N SER A 235 26.72 -6.66 -9.50
CA SER A 235 26.76 -5.25 -9.92
C SER A 235 27.30 -5.11 -11.34
N ASP A 236 26.62 -4.32 -12.18
CA ASP A 236 26.92 -4.23 -13.62
C ASP A 236 26.94 -5.60 -14.34
N ALA A 237 26.17 -6.57 -13.83
CA ALA A 237 26.07 -7.92 -14.39
C ALA A 237 24.86 -8.04 -15.32
N ARG A 238 24.97 -8.88 -16.36
CA ARG A 238 23.95 -9.09 -17.39
C ARG A 238 23.58 -10.56 -17.51
N PHE A 239 22.31 -10.86 -17.30
CA PHE A 239 21.76 -12.20 -17.44
C PHE A 239 20.64 -12.17 -18.47
N SER A 240 20.67 -13.11 -19.41
CA SER A 240 19.60 -13.25 -20.39
C SER A 240 19.36 -14.71 -20.73
N SER A 241 18.14 -15.18 -20.60
CA SER A 241 17.70 -16.51 -21.02
C SER A 241 16.64 -16.38 -22.13
N SER A 242 16.64 -17.34 -23.07
CA SER A 242 15.54 -17.50 -24.04
C SER A 242 14.38 -18.30 -23.43
N GLY A 243 14.63 -19.02 -22.33
CA GLY A 243 13.62 -19.63 -21.47
C GLY A 243 12.90 -18.63 -20.56
N SER A 244 12.09 -19.15 -19.63
CA SER A 244 11.30 -18.32 -18.72
C SER A 244 12.13 -17.70 -17.58
N ALA A 245 13.18 -18.39 -17.11
CA ALA A 245 13.98 -17.97 -15.97
C ALA A 245 15.46 -17.81 -16.34
N ALA A 246 16.01 -16.64 -16.02
CA ALA A 246 17.44 -16.35 -16.22
C ALA A 246 18.27 -16.85 -15.04
N ILE A 247 17.75 -16.72 -13.81
CA ILE A 247 18.41 -17.21 -12.60
C ILE A 247 17.38 -17.93 -11.74
N VAL A 248 17.67 -19.19 -11.41
CA VAL A 248 16.88 -20.01 -10.50
C VAL A 248 17.67 -20.23 -9.22
N ALA A 249 17.30 -19.57 -8.14
CA ALA A 249 17.98 -19.56 -6.85
C ALA A 249 17.00 -19.94 -5.72
N THR A 250 16.23 -21.01 -5.96
CA THR A 250 15.24 -21.51 -5.00
C THR A 250 15.94 -22.02 -3.75
N GLY A 251 15.52 -21.54 -2.58
CA GLY A 251 16.10 -21.94 -1.29
C GLY A 251 17.55 -21.48 -1.08
N LEU A 252 18.05 -20.53 -1.87
CA LEU A 252 19.36 -19.89 -1.68
C LEU A 252 19.49 -19.33 -0.27
N LYS A 253 20.62 -19.59 0.39
CA LYS A 253 20.99 -18.94 1.64
C LYS A 253 22.16 -17.98 1.42
N VAL A 254 22.04 -16.78 1.98
CA VAL A 254 23.10 -15.79 2.02
C VAL A 254 23.23 -15.30 3.46
N GLY A 255 24.38 -15.51 4.10
CA GLY A 255 24.56 -15.16 5.52
C GLY A 255 24.58 -13.67 5.79
N GLN A 256 24.99 -12.85 4.81
CA GLN A 256 24.99 -11.39 4.88
C GLN A 256 24.06 -10.80 3.81
N ASP A 257 24.56 -9.91 2.94
CA ASP A 257 23.75 -9.16 1.98
C ASP A 257 23.61 -9.85 0.62
N LEU A 258 22.41 -9.76 0.03
CA LEU A 258 22.12 -10.11 -1.36
C LEU A 258 21.88 -8.83 -2.16
N GLN A 259 22.63 -8.64 -3.24
CA GLN A 259 22.64 -7.41 -4.01
C GLN A 259 22.56 -7.69 -5.52
N PHE A 260 21.52 -7.18 -6.17
CA PHE A 260 21.36 -7.09 -7.62
C PHE A 260 21.11 -5.63 -7.99
N SER A 261 22.17 -4.83 -7.99
CA SER A 261 22.09 -3.36 -8.05
C SER A 261 22.99 -2.79 -9.14
N GLU A 262 23.03 -1.45 -9.24
CA GLU A 262 24.04 -0.74 -10.05
C GLU A 262 24.11 -1.25 -11.50
N LYS A 263 23.07 -0.99 -12.30
CA LYS A 263 22.98 -1.40 -13.72
C LYS A 263 22.97 -2.91 -13.95
N CYS A 264 22.79 -3.72 -12.90
CA CYS A 264 22.50 -5.14 -13.05
C CYS A 264 21.22 -5.32 -13.86
N ARG A 265 21.27 -6.16 -14.91
CA ARG A 265 20.15 -6.39 -15.83
C ARG A 265 19.85 -7.88 -15.96
N VAL A 266 18.61 -8.25 -15.68
CA VAL A 266 18.12 -9.63 -15.79
C VAL A 266 16.97 -9.67 -16.81
N LYS A 267 17.15 -10.42 -17.89
CA LYS A 267 16.10 -10.71 -18.90
C LYS A 267 15.64 -12.16 -18.78
N GLY A 268 14.41 -12.33 -18.34
CA GLY A 268 13.88 -13.58 -17.78
C GLY A 268 13.63 -13.43 -16.28
N GLU A 269 12.95 -14.41 -15.67
CA GLU A 269 12.68 -14.42 -14.23
C GLU A 269 13.98 -14.53 -13.40
N LEU A 270 14.11 -13.68 -12.38
CA LEU A 270 14.99 -13.87 -11.23
C LEU A 270 14.20 -14.56 -10.12
N ALA A 271 14.35 -15.87 -10.00
CA ALA A 271 13.62 -16.68 -9.03
C ALA A 271 14.42 -16.88 -7.74
N LEU A 272 14.05 -16.12 -6.70
CA LEU A 272 14.62 -16.17 -5.35
C LEU A 272 13.62 -16.78 -4.35
N VAL A 273 12.86 -17.78 -4.80
CA VAL A 273 11.77 -18.38 -4.03
C VAL A 273 12.30 -19.04 -2.77
N GLY A 274 11.77 -18.65 -1.61
CA GLY A 274 12.16 -19.23 -0.32
C GLY A 274 13.61 -18.91 0.10
N CYS A 275 14.26 -17.92 -0.51
CA CYS A 275 15.62 -17.55 -0.14
C CYS A 275 15.68 -16.95 1.28
N ARG A 276 16.82 -17.12 1.96
CA ARG A 276 17.06 -16.58 3.29
C ARG A 276 18.31 -15.72 3.28
N VAL A 277 18.18 -14.47 3.68
CA VAL A 277 19.26 -13.48 3.66
C VAL A 277 19.42 -12.91 5.06
N GLY A 278 20.57 -13.16 5.70
CA GLY A 278 20.85 -12.69 7.06
C GLY A 278 21.07 -11.17 7.16
N GLY A 279 21.35 -10.51 6.04
CA GLY A 279 21.50 -9.06 5.91
C GLY A 279 20.39 -8.44 5.06
N TRP A 280 20.77 -7.52 4.18
CA TRP A 280 19.88 -6.74 3.32
C TRP A 280 19.66 -7.40 1.97
N MET A 281 18.47 -7.22 1.40
CA MET A 281 18.22 -7.46 -0.01
C MET A 281 18.17 -6.13 -0.78
N ARG A 282 19.12 -5.90 -1.68
CA ARG A 282 19.25 -4.64 -2.43
C ARG A 282 19.08 -4.86 -3.93
N PHE A 283 18.07 -4.23 -4.51
CA PHE A 283 17.75 -4.25 -5.94
C PHE A 283 17.83 -2.86 -6.59
N THR A 284 18.37 -1.88 -5.87
CA THR A 284 18.39 -0.45 -6.27
C THR A 284 19.21 -0.25 -7.54
N GLY A 285 18.63 0.40 -8.56
CA GLY A 285 19.33 0.65 -9.82
C GLY A 285 19.41 -0.57 -10.76
N GLY A 286 18.71 -1.67 -10.47
CA GLY A 286 18.65 -2.86 -11.31
C GLY A 286 17.44 -2.86 -12.26
N GLU A 287 17.58 -3.55 -13.39
CA GLU A 287 16.53 -3.76 -14.40
C GLU A 287 16.13 -5.24 -14.46
N PHE A 288 14.87 -5.54 -14.16
CA PHE A 288 14.31 -6.90 -14.18
C PHE A 288 13.22 -7.00 -15.23
N ILE A 289 13.41 -7.83 -16.25
CA ILE A 289 12.60 -7.80 -17.47
C ILE A 289 12.04 -9.18 -17.79
N ASN A 290 10.75 -9.37 -17.54
CA ASN A 290 9.96 -10.52 -17.98
C ASN A 290 8.48 -10.10 -18.22
N PRO A 291 8.18 -9.40 -19.33
CA PRO A 291 6.88 -8.73 -19.51
C PRO A 291 5.67 -9.68 -19.61
N ARG A 292 5.90 -10.98 -19.87
CA ARG A 292 4.82 -11.99 -19.96
C ARG A 292 4.68 -12.84 -18.70
N GLY A 293 5.38 -12.51 -17.62
CA GLY A 293 5.39 -13.31 -16.40
C GLY A 293 5.98 -12.57 -15.20
N VAL A 294 6.59 -13.33 -14.30
CA VAL A 294 7.25 -12.80 -13.10
C VAL A 294 8.68 -12.40 -13.46
N ALA A 295 9.03 -11.13 -13.26
CA ALA A 295 10.37 -10.63 -13.50
C ALA A 295 11.28 -10.82 -12.28
N LEU A 296 10.75 -10.56 -11.09
CA LEU A 296 11.43 -10.75 -9.81
C LEU A 296 10.52 -11.54 -8.87
N ASN A 297 10.92 -12.76 -8.54
CA ASN A 297 10.14 -13.66 -7.70
C ASN A 297 10.81 -13.86 -6.34
N LEU A 298 10.29 -13.16 -5.33
CA LEU A 298 10.70 -13.21 -3.93
C LEU A 298 9.63 -13.91 -3.08
N ALA A 299 8.82 -14.81 -3.67
CA ALA A 299 7.80 -15.54 -2.94
C ALA A 299 8.42 -16.33 -1.78
N ARG A 300 7.91 -16.13 -0.56
CA ARG A 300 8.40 -16.73 0.70
C ARG A 300 9.89 -16.43 1.00
N ALA A 301 10.48 -15.42 0.35
CA ALA A 301 11.81 -14.96 0.67
C ALA A 301 11.83 -14.28 2.05
N SER A 302 12.96 -14.33 2.75
CA SER A 302 13.13 -13.71 4.05
C SER A 302 14.45 -12.95 4.15
N THR A 303 14.40 -11.75 4.73
CA THR A 303 15.55 -10.91 5.07
C THR A 303 15.44 -10.46 6.51
N GLU A 304 16.52 -10.57 7.29
CA GLU A 304 16.53 -10.12 8.69
C GLU A 304 16.52 -8.59 8.81
N LEU A 305 16.98 -7.89 7.76
CA LEU A 305 17.04 -6.44 7.71
C LEU A 305 16.08 -5.90 6.64
N ASN A 306 16.58 -5.13 5.68
CA ASN A 306 15.75 -4.34 4.77
C ASN A 306 15.69 -4.93 3.36
N LEU A 307 14.53 -4.77 2.72
CA LEU A 307 14.34 -5.00 1.28
C LEU A 307 14.23 -3.66 0.56
N VAL A 308 15.13 -3.40 -0.39
CA VAL A 308 15.30 -2.06 -0.98
C VAL A 308 15.28 -2.10 -2.51
N LEU A 309 14.23 -1.51 -3.10
CA LEU A 309 13.95 -1.40 -4.55
C LEU A 309 13.78 0.08 -4.95
N ARG A 310 14.72 0.94 -4.54
CA ARG A 310 14.58 2.40 -4.65
C ARG A 310 14.96 2.93 -6.05
N LYS A 311 14.92 4.26 -6.21
CA LYS A 311 15.33 5.03 -7.40
C LYS A 311 16.32 4.30 -8.32
N GLY A 312 15.90 4.11 -9.57
CA GLY A 312 16.63 3.41 -10.62
C GLY A 312 16.29 1.93 -10.74
N THR A 313 15.51 1.36 -9.82
CA THR A 313 14.93 0.02 -10.01
C THR A 313 13.79 0.08 -11.02
N VAL A 314 13.86 -0.77 -12.05
CA VAL A 314 12.82 -0.95 -13.05
C VAL A 314 12.43 -2.43 -13.10
N VAL A 315 11.15 -2.73 -12.93
CA VAL A 315 10.58 -4.07 -13.07
C VAL A 315 9.56 -4.05 -14.21
N LEU A 316 9.87 -4.74 -15.31
CA LEU A 316 8.97 -4.95 -16.44
C LEU A 316 8.39 -6.36 -16.36
N GLY A 317 7.12 -6.49 -15.96
CA GLY A 317 6.50 -7.75 -15.53
C GLY A 317 6.14 -7.71 -14.04
N GLN A 318 5.75 -8.85 -13.47
CA GLN A 318 5.32 -8.91 -12.08
C GLN A 318 6.51 -8.98 -11.10
N LEU A 319 6.45 -8.20 -10.01
CA LEU A 319 7.18 -8.44 -8.76
C LEU A 319 6.33 -9.30 -7.84
N CYS A 320 6.80 -10.52 -7.50
CA CYS A 320 6.11 -11.40 -6.57
C CYS A 320 6.78 -11.37 -5.18
N LEU A 321 6.02 -11.00 -4.16
CA LEU A 321 6.42 -10.93 -2.74
C LEU A 321 5.45 -11.75 -1.86
N ALA A 322 4.73 -12.70 -2.44
CA ALA A 322 3.72 -13.50 -1.75
C ALA A 322 4.35 -14.25 -0.55
N GLY A 323 3.84 -13.97 0.65
CA GLY A 323 4.33 -14.54 1.91
C GLY A 323 5.80 -14.22 2.23
N ALA A 324 6.39 -13.19 1.63
CA ALA A 324 7.75 -12.75 1.96
C ALA A 324 7.80 -12.12 3.36
N ARG A 325 8.98 -12.15 3.99
CA ARG A 325 9.22 -11.61 5.34
C ARG A 325 10.39 -10.64 5.34
N VAL A 326 10.16 -9.43 5.84
CA VAL A 326 11.16 -8.38 5.95
C VAL A 326 11.28 -7.98 7.42
N GLY A 327 12.43 -8.27 8.04
CA GLY A 327 12.69 -7.98 9.46
C GLY A 327 12.84 -6.49 9.78
N GLY A 328 13.09 -5.66 8.77
CA GLY A 328 13.11 -4.20 8.84
C GLY A 328 12.09 -3.55 7.91
N THR A 329 12.53 -2.57 7.14
CA THR A 329 11.73 -1.76 6.20
C THR A 329 11.77 -2.35 4.79
N LEU A 330 10.62 -2.32 4.10
CA LEU A 330 10.54 -2.48 2.65
C LEU A 330 10.41 -1.11 2.00
N GLY A 331 11.43 -0.69 1.26
CA GLY A 331 11.44 0.62 0.57
C GLY A 331 11.54 0.48 -0.94
N ALA A 332 10.53 0.96 -1.67
CA ALA A 332 10.51 1.02 -3.13
C ALA A 332 10.48 2.46 -3.68
N GLN A 333 10.88 3.45 -2.87
CA GLN A 333 10.70 4.86 -3.21
C GLN A 333 11.44 5.25 -4.49
N GLY A 334 10.71 5.82 -5.45
CA GLY A 334 11.22 6.20 -6.76
C GLY A 334 11.50 5.03 -7.73
N GLY A 335 11.03 3.82 -7.43
CA GLY A 335 11.08 2.68 -8.36
C GLY A 335 9.94 2.69 -9.38
N GLU A 336 10.15 2.00 -10.50
CA GLU A 336 9.17 1.85 -11.59
C GLU A 336 8.77 0.38 -11.75
N PHE A 337 7.47 0.10 -11.64
CA PHE A 337 6.91 -1.26 -11.70
C PHE A 337 5.83 -1.30 -12.79
N LEU A 338 6.14 -1.95 -13.92
CA LEU A 338 5.34 -1.86 -15.13
C LEU A 338 4.85 -3.25 -15.54
N ASN A 339 3.56 -3.50 -15.32
CA ASN A 339 2.81 -4.66 -15.80
C ASN A 339 1.36 -4.26 -16.11
N GLY A 340 1.16 -3.38 -17.10
CA GLY A 340 -0.13 -2.73 -17.35
C GLY A 340 -1.30 -3.65 -17.71
N SER A 341 -1.05 -4.90 -18.10
CA SER A 341 -2.11 -5.90 -18.38
C SER A 341 -2.43 -6.82 -17.19
N GLY A 342 -1.82 -6.61 -16.03
CA GLY A 342 -1.98 -7.48 -14.87
C GLY A 342 -1.49 -6.86 -13.56
N THR A 343 -0.96 -7.71 -12.69
CA THR A 343 -0.46 -7.30 -11.37
C THR A 343 1.01 -6.88 -11.46
N ALA A 344 1.31 -5.61 -11.18
CA ALA A 344 2.68 -5.10 -11.13
C ALA A 344 3.41 -5.59 -9.87
N ILE A 345 2.74 -5.56 -8.72
CA ILE A 345 3.27 -6.03 -7.44
C ILE A 345 2.26 -6.95 -6.77
N ALA A 346 2.62 -8.23 -6.61
CA ALA A 346 1.80 -9.23 -5.94
C ALA A 346 2.43 -9.58 -4.59
N ALA A 347 1.91 -9.02 -3.50
CA ALA A 347 2.41 -9.24 -2.15
C ALA A 347 1.33 -9.71 -1.14
N PRO A 348 0.50 -10.72 -1.48
CA PRO A 348 -0.46 -11.26 -0.54
C PRO A 348 0.27 -11.91 0.66
N GLY A 349 -0.19 -11.58 1.88
CA GLY A 349 0.39 -12.08 3.12
C GLY A 349 1.85 -11.65 3.37
N LEU A 350 2.32 -10.57 2.73
CA LEU A 350 3.62 -9.97 3.01
C LEU A 350 3.71 -9.55 4.50
N GLU A 351 4.81 -9.87 5.15
CA GLU A 351 5.11 -9.42 6.52
C GLU A 351 6.31 -8.47 6.49
N VAL A 352 6.10 -7.24 6.95
CA VAL A 352 7.14 -6.21 7.13
C VAL A 352 7.11 -5.77 8.58
N HIS A 353 8.20 -5.98 9.31
CA HIS A 353 8.25 -5.62 10.72
C HIS A 353 8.33 -4.10 10.94
N GLY A 354 9.06 -3.39 10.07
CA GLY A 354 9.13 -1.93 10.06
C GLY A 354 8.11 -1.32 9.09
N ASP A 355 8.55 -0.31 8.36
CA ASP A 355 7.70 0.45 7.43
C ASP A 355 7.65 -0.18 6.03
N LEU A 356 6.51 0.00 5.34
CA LEU A 356 6.36 -0.22 3.92
C LEU A 356 6.25 1.13 3.21
N ILE A 357 7.24 1.47 2.39
CA ILE A 357 7.35 2.80 1.78
C ILE A 357 7.34 2.71 0.26
N LEU A 358 6.22 3.13 -0.34
CA LEU A 358 5.91 3.20 -1.78
C LEU A 358 5.68 4.67 -2.22
N GLY A 359 6.50 5.57 -1.70
CA GLY A 359 6.38 7.02 -1.91
C GLY A 359 7.49 7.64 -2.79
N VAL A 360 7.73 8.93 -2.56
CA VAL A 360 8.73 9.73 -3.29
C VAL A 360 10.14 9.58 -2.69
N ARG A 361 11.18 9.66 -3.54
CA ARG A 361 12.58 9.81 -3.12
C ARG A 361 13.25 10.95 -3.88
N GLY A 362 13.50 12.07 -3.19
CA GLY A 362 13.94 13.30 -3.85
C GLY A 362 12.85 13.79 -4.81
N ASP A 363 13.17 13.95 -6.09
CA ASP A 363 12.20 14.38 -7.12
C ASP A 363 11.56 13.23 -7.91
N VAL A 364 11.88 11.98 -7.57
CA VAL A 364 11.39 10.80 -8.29
C VAL A 364 10.32 10.11 -7.47
N ARG A 365 9.12 10.00 -8.03
CA ARG A 365 8.00 9.32 -7.40
C ARG A 365 8.03 7.81 -7.67
N PHE A 366 7.53 7.03 -6.71
CA PHE A 366 7.15 5.65 -6.99
C PHE A 366 6.09 5.63 -8.10
N HIS A 367 6.26 4.76 -9.09
CA HIS A 367 5.32 4.56 -10.18
C HIS A 367 4.99 3.08 -10.37
N SER A 368 3.71 2.75 -10.26
CA SER A 368 3.19 1.44 -10.64
C SER A 368 2.18 1.59 -11.78
N GLN A 369 2.39 0.85 -12.86
CA GLN A 369 1.42 0.64 -13.93
C GLN A 369 0.98 -0.82 -13.92
N GLY A 370 -0.27 -1.07 -13.54
CA GLY A 370 -0.81 -2.38 -13.17
C GLY A 370 -1.23 -2.42 -11.70
N GLU A 371 -1.92 -3.48 -11.32
CA GLU A 371 -2.47 -3.65 -9.97
C GLU A 371 -1.36 -3.87 -8.92
N VAL A 372 -1.47 -3.21 -7.76
CA VAL A 372 -0.65 -3.47 -6.58
C VAL A 372 -1.49 -4.20 -5.53
N VAL A 373 -1.15 -5.45 -5.22
CA VAL A 373 -1.89 -6.30 -4.29
C VAL A 373 -1.09 -6.47 -2.99
N LEU A 374 -1.66 -5.99 -1.88
CA LEU A 374 -1.17 -6.09 -0.50
C LEU A 374 -2.19 -6.80 0.41
N SER A 375 -3.00 -7.69 -0.16
CA SER A 375 -4.05 -8.40 0.57
C SER A 375 -3.48 -9.17 1.76
N ASP A 376 -4.09 -8.98 2.94
CA ASP A 376 -3.69 -9.62 4.21
C ASP A 376 -2.22 -9.37 4.63
N ALA A 377 -1.57 -8.34 4.06
CA ALA A 377 -0.23 -7.95 4.47
C ALA A 377 -0.21 -7.40 5.90
N GLN A 378 0.93 -7.55 6.58
CA GLN A 378 1.15 -7.12 7.95
C GLN A 378 2.34 -6.18 7.98
N ILE A 379 2.08 -4.91 8.29
CA ILE A 379 3.08 -3.86 8.39
C ILE A 379 3.14 -3.44 9.86
N GLY A 380 4.27 -3.69 10.52
CA GLY A 380 4.44 -3.35 11.94
C GLY A 380 4.56 -1.84 12.17
N GLY A 381 5.15 -1.12 11.21
CA GLY A 381 5.26 0.33 11.22
C GLY A 381 4.22 1.04 10.34
N ASN A 382 4.67 2.06 9.62
CA ASN A 382 3.85 2.88 8.73
C ASN A 382 3.70 2.24 7.35
N PHE A 383 2.53 2.42 6.75
CA PHE A 383 2.29 2.19 5.33
C PHE A 383 2.28 3.53 4.59
N ASP A 384 3.42 3.92 4.02
CA ASP A 384 3.64 5.23 3.41
C ASP A 384 3.65 5.14 1.88
N CYS A 385 2.63 5.73 1.25
CA CYS A 385 2.50 5.91 -0.20
C CYS A 385 2.60 7.39 -0.61
N ALA A 386 3.12 8.27 0.24
CA ALA A 386 3.08 9.71 0.02
C ALA A 386 3.71 10.11 -1.33
N GLY A 387 2.92 10.83 -2.13
CA GLY A 387 3.30 11.29 -3.48
C GLY A 387 3.49 10.21 -4.55
N GLY A 388 3.19 8.94 -4.26
CA GLY A 388 3.25 7.84 -5.23
C GLY A 388 2.21 7.96 -6.36
N LEU A 389 2.49 7.30 -7.49
CA LEU A 389 1.60 7.20 -8.66
C LEU A 389 1.23 5.73 -8.90
N PHE A 390 -0.06 5.42 -8.84
CA PHE A 390 -0.60 4.08 -9.02
C PHE A 390 -1.63 4.11 -10.15
N GLU A 391 -1.42 3.33 -11.21
CA GLU A 391 -2.24 3.37 -12.42
C GLU A 391 -2.72 1.98 -12.84
N ASN A 392 -4.03 1.78 -12.83
CA ASN A 392 -4.74 0.65 -13.41
C ASN A 392 -6.17 1.12 -13.77
N GLU A 393 -6.33 1.79 -14.92
CA GLU A 393 -7.56 2.54 -15.24
C GLU A 393 -8.83 1.67 -15.27
N ASP A 394 -8.70 0.41 -15.72
CA ASP A 394 -9.81 -0.53 -15.87
C ASP A 394 -10.09 -1.36 -14.60
N GLY A 395 -9.38 -1.11 -13.49
CA GLY A 395 -9.43 -1.97 -12.31
C GLY A 395 -9.06 -1.31 -10.98
N ASP A 396 -8.52 -2.11 -10.07
CA ASP A 396 -8.03 -1.65 -8.78
C ASP A 396 -6.55 -1.24 -8.95
N ALA A 397 -6.20 -0.01 -8.56
CA ALA A 397 -4.81 0.47 -8.59
C ALA A 397 -4.02 -0.04 -7.37
N LEU A 398 -4.69 -0.13 -6.22
CA LEU A 398 -4.13 -0.62 -4.96
C LEU A 398 -5.18 -1.46 -4.22
N VAL A 399 -4.86 -2.72 -3.95
CA VAL A 399 -5.68 -3.68 -3.21
C VAL A 399 -5.01 -4.00 -1.88
N ALA A 400 -5.37 -3.29 -0.83
CA ALA A 400 -4.91 -3.47 0.55
C ALA A 400 -6.01 -4.09 1.43
N ARG A 401 -6.71 -5.11 0.91
CA ARG A 401 -7.81 -5.79 1.62
C ARG A 401 -7.27 -6.53 2.83
N GLY A 402 -7.88 -6.33 4.00
CA GLY A 402 -7.48 -7.02 5.23
C GLY A 402 -6.08 -6.65 5.76
N ILE A 403 -5.42 -5.64 5.17
CA ILE A 403 -4.09 -5.19 5.60
C ILE A 403 -4.11 -4.81 7.09
N ARG A 404 -3.05 -5.16 7.81
CA ARG A 404 -2.80 -4.71 9.18
C ARG A 404 -1.64 -3.73 9.19
N VAL A 405 -1.85 -2.55 9.74
CA VAL A 405 -0.83 -1.50 9.87
C VAL A 405 -0.75 -1.10 11.36
N GLY A 406 0.42 -1.27 11.96
CA GLY A 406 0.64 -1.02 13.39
C GLY A 406 0.76 0.45 13.75
N MET A 407 0.98 1.33 12.76
CA MET A 407 0.99 2.78 12.93
C MET A 407 0.04 3.45 11.91
N ASP A 408 0.53 4.42 11.13
CA ASP A 408 -0.27 5.20 10.20
C ASP A 408 -0.23 4.62 8.77
N ALA A 409 -1.32 4.81 8.03
CA ALA A 409 -1.40 4.57 6.59
C ALA A 409 -1.49 5.93 5.87
N ASP A 410 -0.36 6.37 5.32
CA ASP A 410 -0.15 7.71 4.77
C ASP A 410 -0.20 7.69 3.24
N LEU A 411 -1.28 8.22 2.66
CA LEU A 411 -1.48 8.41 1.22
C LEU A 411 -1.58 9.90 0.91
N THR A 412 -0.60 10.67 1.41
CA THR A 412 -0.58 12.13 1.37
C THR A 412 0.27 12.68 0.22
N GLY A 413 0.55 13.99 0.21
CA GLY A 413 1.62 14.57 -0.61
C GLY A 413 1.41 14.44 -2.12
N GLN A 414 0.16 14.59 -2.59
CA GLN A 414 -0.23 14.38 -3.99
C GLN A 414 -0.14 12.92 -4.47
N PHE A 415 -0.34 11.96 -3.56
CA PHE A 415 -0.65 10.58 -3.94
C PHE A 415 -1.71 10.56 -5.04
N THR A 416 -1.44 9.85 -6.12
CA THR A 416 -2.30 9.79 -7.30
C THR A 416 -2.65 8.33 -7.59
N ALA A 417 -3.94 8.01 -7.59
CA ALA A 417 -4.45 6.72 -8.03
C ALA A 417 -5.40 6.90 -9.23
N ARG A 418 -5.12 6.21 -10.33
CA ARG A 418 -6.03 6.02 -11.48
C ARG A 418 -6.48 4.57 -11.45
N GLY A 419 -7.71 4.32 -11.01
CA GLY A 419 -8.20 3.02 -10.57
C GLY A 419 -8.64 3.07 -9.10
N ARG A 420 -9.34 2.04 -8.63
CA ARG A 420 -9.85 2.00 -7.25
C ARG A 420 -8.72 1.74 -6.24
N VAL A 421 -8.84 2.37 -5.07
CA VAL A 421 -8.03 2.06 -3.88
C VAL A 421 -8.89 1.29 -2.87
N ASP A 422 -8.55 0.03 -2.59
CA ASP A 422 -9.35 -0.89 -1.76
C ASP A 422 -8.66 -1.22 -0.43
N PHE A 423 -9.18 -0.68 0.67
CA PHE A 423 -8.81 -0.97 2.06
C PHE A 423 -9.92 -1.75 2.80
N ALA A 424 -10.77 -2.50 2.09
CA ALA A 424 -11.85 -3.25 2.73
C ALA A 424 -11.31 -4.21 3.82
N GLY A 425 -11.90 -4.17 5.00
CA GLY A 425 -11.51 -4.99 6.15
C GLY A 425 -10.16 -4.66 6.78
N ALA A 426 -9.48 -3.59 6.35
CA ALA A 426 -8.19 -3.19 6.89
C ALA A 426 -8.28 -2.82 8.39
N ARG A 427 -7.17 -3.01 9.10
CA ARG A 427 -6.98 -2.60 10.49
C ARG A 427 -5.75 -1.71 10.58
N ILE A 428 -5.97 -0.46 10.98
CA ILE A 428 -4.92 0.55 11.09
C ILE A 428 -4.99 1.07 12.52
N ASP A 429 -3.93 0.88 13.29
CA ASP A 429 -3.92 1.28 14.71
C ASP A 429 -3.82 2.80 14.86
N GLY A 430 -3.14 3.48 13.92
CA GLY A 430 -3.05 4.93 13.83
C GLY A 430 -4.12 5.56 12.94
N LYS A 431 -3.68 6.42 12.02
CA LYS A 431 -4.48 7.21 11.07
C LYS A 431 -4.51 6.58 9.69
N LEU A 432 -5.61 6.81 8.97
CA LEU A 432 -5.72 6.60 7.54
C LEU A 432 -5.81 7.96 6.86
N ASP A 433 -4.72 8.41 6.23
CA ASP A 433 -4.59 9.78 5.75
C ASP A 433 -4.49 9.85 4.22
N PHE A 434 -5.47 10.48 3.57
CA PHE A 434 -5.51 10.76 2.14
C PHE A 434 -5.30 12.24 1.82
N THR A 435 -4.73 13.02 2.73
CA THR A 435 -4.64 14.48 2.60
C THR A 435 -4.02 14.89 1.26
N SER A 436 -4.76 15.70 0.50
CA SER A 436 -4.38 16.18 -0.85
C SER A 436 -4.19 15.07 -1.91
N ALA A 437 -4.79 13.90 -1.73
CA ALA A 437 -4.76 12.82 -2.72
C ALA A 437 -5.63 13.12 -3.95
N ARG A 438 -5.23 12.58 -5.11
CA ARG A 438 -5.97 12.63 -6.38
C ARG A 438 -6.40 11.24 -6.80
N LEU A 439 -7.70 11.00 -6.78
CA LEU A 439 -8.28 9.68 -6.91
C LEU A 439 -9.27 9.67 -8.09
N LYS A 440 -8.89 8.97 -9.16
CA LYS A 440 -9.69 8.89 -10.38
C LYS A 440 -10.15 7.46 -10.61
N SER A 441 -11.45 7.23 -10.57
CA SER A 441 -12.09 5.96 -10.95
C SER A 441 -13.51 6.23 -11.44
N GLU A 442 -14.05 5.39 -12.33
CA GLU A 442 -15.44 5.47 -12.78
C GLU A 442 -16.44 5.01 -11.71
N GLY A 443 -16.01 4.13 -10.80
CA GLY A 443 -16.83 3.54 -9.73
C GLY A 443 -16.50 4.09 -8.35
N ASP A 444 -16.21 3.19 -7.41
CA ASP A 444 -15.65 3.57 -6.11
C ASP A 444 -14.18 3.99 -6.32
N ALA A 445 -13.84 5.23 -5.97
CA ALA A 445 -12.46 5.71 -5.95
C ALA A 445 -11.71 5.14 -4.74
N VAL A 446 -12.37 5.09 -3.59
CA VAL A 446 -11.86 4.47 -2.37
C VAL A 446 -12.92 3.57 -1.76
N ARG A 447 -12.53 2.35 -1.41
CA ARG A 447 -13.36 1.41 -0.67
C ARG A 447 -12.70 1.03 0.66
N CYS A 448 -13.29 1.42 1.76
CA CYS A 448 -12.88 1.07 3.14
C CYS A 448 -14.04 0.40 3.90
N ASP A 449 -14.76 -0.51 3.24
CA ASP A 449 -15.86 -1.25 3.89
C ASP A 449 -15.32 -2.09 5.06
N SER A 450 -15.97 -2.01 6.23
CA SER A 450 -15.59 -2.70 7.46
C SER A 450 -14.18 -2.38 7.98
N VAL A 451 -13.60 -1.24 7.58
CA VAL A 451 -12.29 -0.79 8.09
C VAL A 451 -12.36 -0.47 9.59
N ARG A 452 -11.26 -0.73 10.31
CA ARG A 452 -11.05 -0.26 11.68
C ARG A 452 -9.84 0.66 11.71
N VAL A 453 -10.05 1.90 12.14
CA VAL A 453 -9.00 2.90 12.29
C VAL A 453 -8.97 3.35 13.75
N GLY A 454 -7.85 3.16 14.42
CA GLY A 454 -7.70 3.45 15.85
C GLY A 454 -7.75 4.94 16.16
N HIS A 455 -7.31 5.79 15.22
CA HIS A 455 -7.39 7.23 15.33
C HIS A 455 -8.36 7.84 14.29
N ALA A 456 -7.85 8.51 13.25
CA ALA A 456 -8.66 9.31 12.33
C ALA A 456 -8.59 8.79 10.89
N ALA A 457 -9.67 8.96 10.14
CA ALA A 457 -9.67 8.82 8.68
C ALA A 457 -9.78 10.22 8.05
N VAL A 458 -8.70 10.69 7.44
CA VAL A 458 -8.56 12.07 6.96
C VAL A 458 -8.59 12.07 5.42
N PHE A 459 -9.52 12.81 4.85
CA PHE A 459 -9.69 13.01 3.41
C PHE A 459 -9.62 14.50 3.05
N ASP A 460 -8.85 15.27 3.82
CA ASP A 460 -8.78 16.71 3.68
C ASP A 460 -8.11 17.09 2.35
N GLY A 461 -8.71 18.03 1.61
CA GLY A 461 -8.20 18.46 0.30
C GLY A 461 -8.20 17.38 -0.79
N VAL A 462 -8.88 16.24 -0.60
CA VAL A 462 -8.94 15.16 -1.59
C VAL A 462 -9.70 15.60 -2.83
N PHE A 463 -9.19 15.25 -4.01
CA PHE A 463 -9.94 15.31 -5.27
C PHE A 463 -10.31 13.90 -5.70
N ALA A 464 -11.61 13.56 -5.69
CA ALA A 464 -12.10 12.23 -6.10
C ALA A 464 -13.17 12.32 -7.18
N THR A 465 -13.00 11.60 -8.30
CA THR A 465 -14.04 11.49 -9.34
C THR A 465 -14.99 10.32 -9.11
N GLY A 466 -14.57 9.32 -8.34
CA GLY A 466 -15.39 8.17 -7.93
C GLY A 466 -15.93 8.31 -6.51
N CYS A 467 -16.73 7.33 -6.08
CA CYS A 467 -17.31 7.32 -4.73
C CYS A 467 -16.25 7.06 -3.64
N VAL A 468 -16.30 7.80 -2.53
CA VAL A 468 -15.59 7.45 -1.29
C VAL A 468 -16.52 6.63 -0.41
N ARG A 469 -16.20 5.36 -0.24
CA ARG A 469 -17.08 4.38 0.41
C ARG A 469 -16.40 3.80 1.64
N MET A 470 -17.08 3.85 2.79
CA MET A 470 -16.61 3.27 4.06
C MET A 470 -17.80 2.65 4.82
N CYS A 471 -18.51 1.66 4.27
CA CYS A 471 -19.67 1.08 4.95
C CYS A 471 -19.26 0.24 6.16
N ASP A 472 -20.04 0.30 7.25
CA ASP A 472 -19.84 -0.48 8.48
C ASP A 472 -18.42 -0.32 9.11
N ALA A 473 -17.79 0.84 8.87
CA ALA A 473 -16.47 1.18 9.40
C ALA A 473 -16.52 1.59 10.89
N ARG A 474 -15.37 1.48 11.59
CA ARG A 474 -15.19 1.93 12.98
C ARG A 474 -13.98 2.84 13.08
N ILE A 475 -14.21 4.09 13.49
CA ILE A 475 -13.19 5.14 13.56
C ILE A 475 -13.09 5.68 14.99
N GLY A 476 -11.88 5.71 15.54
CA GLY A 476 -11.64 6.00 16.96
C GLY A 476 -11.70 7.48 17.35
N SER A 477 -11.36 8.41 16.46
CA SER A 477 -11.42 9.85 16.71
C SER A 477 -12.34 10.56 15.71
N GLU A 478 -11.92 10.75 14.46
CA GLU A 478 -12.71 11.54 13.51
C GLU A 478 -12.62 11.06 12.06
N ILE A 479 -13.65 11.40 11.28
CA ILE A 479 -13.62 11.38 9.83
C ILE A 479 -13.66 12.83 9.36
N SER A 480 -12.66 13.24 8.57
CA SER A 480 -12.57 14.61 8.06
C SER A 480 -12.56 14.65 6.53
N PHE A 481 -13.36 15.55 5.95
CA PHE A 481 -13.42 15.84 4.51
C PHE A 481 -13.16 17.33 4.22
N VAL A 482 -12.41 18.01 5.10
CA VAL A 482 -12.24 19.46 5.06
C VAL A 482 -11.56 19.86 3.75
N GLY A 483 -12.22 20.69 2.95
CA GLY A 483 -11.70 21.14 1.66
C GLY A 483 -11.67 20.06 0.57
N ALA A 484 -12.32 18.90 0.77
CA ALA A 484 -12.40 17.87 -0.26
C ALA A 484 -13.33 18.28 -1.41
N VAL A 485 -13.01 17.82 -2.62
CA VAL A 485 -13.76 17.99 -3.86
C VAL A 485 -14.18 16.61 -4.37
N LEU A 486 -15.47 16.30 -4.25
CA LEU A 486 -16.03 15.00 -4.58
C LEU A 486 -17.00 15.10 -5.76
N LYS A 487 -16.61 14.50 -6.89
CA LYS A 487 -17.38 14.52 -8.15
C LYS A 487 -18.10 13.20 -8.46
N GLY A 488 -17.87 12.16 -7.66
CA GLY A 488 -18.50 10.85 -7.83
C GLY A 488 -20.00 10.88 -7.58
N VAL A 489 -20.74 9.95 -8.22
CA VAL A 489 -22.17 9.76 -8.02
C VAL A 489 -22.44 8.28 -7.67
N PRO A 490 -22.68 7.93 -6.40
CA PRO A 490 -22.71 8.79 -5.21
C PRO A 490 -21.34 9.36 -4.83
N ALA A 491 -21.33 10.48 -4.09
CA ALA A 491 -20.08 11.09 -3.64
C ALA A 491 -19.49 10.33 -2.45
N VAL A 492 -20.33 10.06 -1.44
CA VAL A 492 -19.90 9.43 -0.17
C VAL A 492 -20.90 8.38 0.28
N LYS A 493 -20.40 7.21 0.71
CA LYS A 493 -21.20 6.15 1.35
C LYS A 493 -20.60 5.76 2.69
N LEU A 494 -21.25 6.12 3.79
CA LEU A 494 -20.82 5.79 5.16
C LEU A 494 -21.83 4.87 5.88
N LYS A 495 -22.74 4.20 5.17
CA LYS A 495 -23.83 3.43 5.79
C LYS A 495 -23.34 2.51 6.92
N GLY A 496 -23.90 2.67 8.12
CA GLY A 496 -23.56 1.85 9.30
C GLY A 496 -22.25 2.22 10.02
N THR A 497 -21.55 3.26 9.58
CA THR A 497 -20.27 3.69 10.16
C THR A 497 -20.42 4.24 11.57
N GLN A 498 -19.47 3.90 12.43
CA GLN A 498 -19.36 4.40 13.79
C GLN A 498 -18.10 5.26 13.92
N VAL A 499 -18.29 6.51 14.30
CA VAL A 499 -17.24 7.49 14.56
C VAL A 499 -17.37 7.92 16.02
N ARG A 500 -16.36 7.62 16.85
CA ARG A 500 -16.45 7.94 18.28
C ARG A 500 -16.41 9.45 18.56
N GLY A 501 -15.63 10.21 17.79
CA GLY A 501 -15.55 11.68 17.88
C GLY A 501 -16.25 12.36 16.70
N ALA A 502 -15.53 13.17 15.93
CA ALA A 502 -16.15 14.10 14.98
C ALA A 502 -16.32 13.54 13.56
N LEU A 503 -17.46 13.86 12.93
CA LEU A 503 -17.63 13.78 11.48
C LEU A 503 -17.60 15.22 10.92
N ARG A 504 -16.55 15.56 10.17
CA ARG A 504 -16.37 16.89 9.57
C ARG A 504 -16.61 16.81 8.06
N LEU A 505 -17.69 17.41 7.58
CA LEU A 505 -18.05 17.42 6.17
C LEU A 505 -17.32 18.54 5.43
N ARG A 506 -17.58 19.81 5.75
CA ARG A 506 -16.78 21.01 5.38
C ARG A 506 -16.05 20.93 4.03
N PHE A 507 -16.77 20.53 2.98
CA PHE A 507 -16.22 20.34 1.65
C PHE A 507 -15.80 21.69 1.04
N ALA A 508 -14.90 21.67 0.05
CA ALA A 508 -14.52 22.90 -0.65
C ALA A 508 -15.66 23.44 -1.52
N GLU A 509 -16.41 22.52 -2.13
CA GLU A 509 -17.61 22.78 -2.93
C GLU A 509 -18.66 21.72 -2.63
N ARG A 510 -19.93 22.00 -2.95
CA ARG A 510 -21.01 21.02 -2.76
C ARG A 510 -20.68 19.74 -3.56
N PRO A 511 -20.66 18.56 -2.92
CA PRO A 511 -20.40 17.30 -3.63
C PRO A 511 -21.37 17.10 -4.80
N ALA A 512 -20.89 16.60 -5.95
CA ALA A 512 -21.72 16.44 -7.13
C ALA A 512 -22.78 15.33 -6.98
N GLY A 513 -22.44 14.26 -6.28
CA GLY A 513 -23.33 13.13 -6.00
C GLY A 513 -23.91 13.14 -4.60
N TRP A 514 -25.04 12.45 -4.43
CA TRP A 514 -25.71 12.27 -3.13
C TRP A 514 -24.84 11.49 -2.12
N MET A 515 -25.13 11.67 -0.83
CA MET A 515 -24.47 10.97 0.27
C MET A 515 -25.37 9.93 0.95
N ASP A 516 -24.80 8.78 1.35
CA ASP A 516 -25.48 7.77 2.19
C ASP A 516 -24.93 7.79 3.62
N LEU A 517 -25.66 8.42 4.54
CA LEU A 517 -25.32 8.46 5.97
C LEU A 517 -26.28 7.60 6.82
N ARG A 518 -26.97 6.64 6.19
CA ARG A 518 -27.95 5.82 6.92
C ARG A 518 -27.27 4.98 8.02
N ARG A 519 -27.86 4.97 9.20
CA ARG A 519 -27.36 4.27 10.39
C ARG A 519 -25.95 4.71 10.83
N VAL A 520 -25.50 5.89 10.43
CA VAL A 520 -24.22 6.45 10.89
C VAL A 520 -24.38 6.95 12.33
N ARG A 521 -23.36 6.71 13.15
CA ARG A 521 -23.26 7.24 14.52
C ARG A 521 -21.98 8.05 14.66
N ALA A 522 -22.09 9.33 15.00
CA ALA A 522 -20.96 10.21 15.26
C ALA A 522 -21.02 10.81 16.68
N GLY A 523 -19.88 11.08 17.30
CA GLY A 523 -19.81 11.84 18.56
C GLY A 523 -20.21 13.29 18.36
N SER A 524 -19.73 13.92 17.29
CA SER A 524 -20.11 15.28 16.89
C SER A 524 -20.13 15.46 15.39
N LEU A 525 -20.83 16.48 14.90
CA LEU A 525 -20.96 16.83 13.49
C LEU A 525 -20.48 18.27 13.25
N ALA A 526 -19.65 18.47 12.23
CA ALA A 526 -19.33 19.78 11.67
C ALA A 526 -19.77 19.86 10.21
N ASP A 527 -20.70 20.77 9.90
CA ASP A 527 -21.30 20.90 8.58
C ASP A 527 -21.71 22.35 8.25
N SER A 528 -21.97 22.60 6.98
CA SER A 528 -22.43 23.86 6.39
C SER A 528 -23.50 23.60 5.34
N GLU A 529 -24.20 24.64 4.87
CA GLU A 529 -25.26 24.50 3.86
C GLU A 529 -24.76 24.03 2.48
N GLY A 530 -23.49 24.34 2.18
CA GLY A 530 -22.83 23.85 0.98
C GLY A 530 -22.57 22.34 1.01
N ASP A 531 -22.43 21.74 2.20
CA ASP A 531 -21.95 20.36 2.33
C ASP A 531 -22.96 19.29 1.93
N TRP A 532 -24.23 19.66 1.78
CA TRP A 532 -25.33 18.72 1.62
C TRP A 532 -25.88 18.72 0.19
N PRO A 533 -25.57 17.70 -0.63
CA PRO A 533 -26.16 17.52 -1.95
C PRO A 533 -27.59 16.97 -1.85
N ASP A 534 -28.39 17.26 -2.87
CA ASP A 534 -29.78 16.84 -2.95
C ASP A 534 -29.91 15.30 -3.02
N GLY A 535 -30.97 14.76 -2.40
CA GLY A 535 -31.21 13.32 -2.38
C GLY A 535 -30.33 12.51 -1.40
N SER A 536 -29.59 13.19 -0.53
CA SER A 536 -28.82 12.54 0.55
C SER A 536 -29.74 11.77 1.52
N ARG A 537 -29.28 10.62 1.99
CA ARG A 537 -30.06 9.69 2.82
C ARG A 537 -29.57 9.71 4.27
N LEU A 538 -30.46 10.01 5.20
CA LEU A 538 -30.14 10.29 6.60
C LEU A 538 -30.89 9.38 7.60
N ASP A 539 -31.51 8.30 7.13
CA ASP A 539 -32.28 7.40 8.00
C ASP A 539 -31.41 6.84 9.13
N GLU A 540 -31.83 7.04 10.38
CA GLU A 540 -31.08 6.60 11.57
C GLU A 540 -29.69 7.23 11.69
N PHE A 541 -29.46 8.40 11.09
CA PHE A 541 -28.26 9.18 11.34
C PHE A 541 -28.32 9.83 12.73
N VAL A 542 -27.32 9.56 13.57
CA VAL A 542 -27.25 10.02 14.97
C VAL A 542 -25.91 10.69 15.22
N TYR A 543 -25.94 11.85 15.88
CA TYR A 543 -24.76 12.62 16.29
C TYR A 543 -24.95 13.25 17.67
N GLY A 544 -23.89 13.28 18.50
CA GLY A 544 -23.98 13.73 19.90
C GLY A 544 -24.03 15.24 20.08
N ALA A 545 -23.26 15.99 19.30
CA ALA A 545 -23.16 17.45 19.36
C ALA A 545 -22.96 18.07 17.96
N LEU A 546 -23.28 19.35 17.82
CA LEU A 546 -22.88 20.17 16.67
C LEU A 546 -21.64 20.97 17.07
N LEU A 547 -20.59 20.94 16.25
CA LEU A 547 -19.35 21.67 16.51
C LEU A 547 -19.48 23.17 16.17
N ASP A 548 -18.66 24.00 16.80
CA ASP A 548 -18.65 25.44 16.55
C ASP A 548 -18.39 25.77 15.08
N GLY A 549 -19.12 26.77 14.58
CA GLY A 549 -19.12 27.16 13.17
C GLY A 549 -19.95 26.26 12.25
N SER A 550 -20.69 25.28 12.80
CA SER A 550 -21.70 24.54 12.05
C SER A 550 -22.88 25.45 11.65
N MET A 551 -23.67 25.00 10.68
CA MET A 551 -24.85 25.71 10.20
C MET A 551 -25.79 26.15 11.35
N SER A 552 -26.25 27.40 11.30
CA SER A 552 -27.19 27.96 12.28
C SER A 552 -28.56 27.26 12.23
N LEU A 553 -29.32 27.32 13.32
CA LEU A 553 -30.65 26.68 13.39
C LEU A 553 -31.60 27.13 12.26
N PRO A 554 -31.76 28.44 11.96
CA PRO A 554 -32.67 28.87 10.90
C PRO A 554 -32.27 28.31 9.53
N GLN A 555 -30.97 28.34 9.21
CA GLN A 555 -30.44 27.75 7.97
C GLN A 555 -30.71 26.24 7.92
N ARG A 556 -30.56 25.54 9.04
CA ARG A 556 -30.79 24.09 9.12
C ARG A 556 -32.24 23.71 8.93
N LEU A 557 -33.16 24.46 9.52
CA LEU A 557 -34.59 24.24 9.32
C LEU A 557 -35.00 24.56 7.88
N HIS A 558 -34.39 25.57 7.25
CA HIS A 558 -34.60 25.86 5.83
C HIS A 558 -34.13 24.70 4.94
N TRP A 559 -32.90 24.24 5.16
CA TRP A 559 -32.31 23.11 4.46
C TRP A 559 -33.13 21.80 4.62
N LEU A 560 -33.52 21.45 5.85
CA LEU A 560 -34.35 20.25 6.12
C LEU A 560 -35.74 20.30 5.48
N ARG A 561 -36.25 21.51 5.22
CA ARG A 561 -37.57 21.71 4.62
C ARG A 561 -37.55 21.54 3.11
N ASP A 562 -36.54 22.10 2.46
CA ASP A 562 -36.54 22.30 1.00
C ASP A 562 -35.69 21.25 0.26
N GLY A 563 -34.72 20.59 0.92
CA GLY A 563 -33.73 19.75 0.24
C GLY A 563 -33.91 18.22 0.33
N HIS A 564 -34.75 17.70 1.22
CA HIS A 564 -34.77 16.25 1.53
C HIS A 564 -36.17 15.67 1.75
N ALA A 565 -36.29 14.34 1.54
CA ALA A 565 -37.49 13.62 1.95
C ALA A 565 -37.72 13.80 3.46
N TYR A 566 -38.94 14.13 3.86
CA TYR A 566 -39.28 14.29 5.28
C TYR A 566 -39.06 12.99 6.05
N VAL A 567 -38.05 12.98 6.90
CA VAL A 567 -37.73 11.90 7.83
C VAL A 567 -37.92 12.42 9.27
N PRO A 568 -38.98 12.00 9.99
CA PRO A 568 -39.29 12.49 11.34
C PRO A 568 -38.13 12.33 12.34
N GLN A 569 -37.34 11.26 12.21
CA GLN A 569 -36.22 10.96 13.09
C GLN A 569 -35.12 12.03 13.03
N VAL A 570 -34.86 12.64 11.87
CA VAL A 570 -33.83 13.67 11.70
C VAL A 570 -34.15 14.91 12.53
N TYR A 571 -35.42 15.33 12.56
CA TYR A 571 -35.88 16.44 13.40
C TYR A 571 -35.80 16.09 14.89
N LEU A 572 -36.19 14.87 15.27
CA LEU A 572 -36.09 14.41 16.67
C LEU A 572 -34.64 14.39 17.15
N GLN A 573 -33.73 13.88 16.32
CA GLN A 573 -32.29 13.89 16.61
C GLN A 573 -31.79 15.31 16.83
N LEU A 574 -32.08 16.23 15.91
CA LEU A 574 -31.67 17.62 16.02
C LEU A 574 -32.22 18.30 17.29
N SER A 575 -33.50 18.06 17.62
CA SER A 575 -34.11 18.61 18.84
C SER A 575 -33.44 18.07 20.12
N SER A 576 -33.07 16.78 20.12
CA SER A 576 -32.37 16.14 21.24
C SER A 576 -30.98 16.74 21.45
N VAL A 577 -30.26 17.03 20.37
CA VAL A 577 -28.92 17.66 20.43
C VAL A 577 -29.01 19.07 21.03
N TYR A 578 -29.90 19.93 20.53
CA TYR A 578 -30.07 21.26 21.11
C TYR A 578 -30.52 21.23 22.57
N ALA A 579 -31.39 20.29 22.94
CA ALA A 579 -31.83 20.13 24.33
C ALA A 579 -30.68 19.72 25.25
N LYS A 580 -29.84 18.78 24.82
CA LYS A 580 -28.63 18.35 25.57
C LYS A 580 -27.59 19.46 25.68
N SER A 581 -27.51 20.35 24.71
CA SER A 581 -26.66 21.54 24.75
C SER A 581 -27.22 22.69 25.61
N GLY A 582 -28.37 22.50 26.27
CA GLY A 582 -29.02 23.53 27.11
C GLY A 582 -29.82 24.58 26.33
N LEU A 583 -29.91 24.46 25.00
CA LEU A 583 -30.66 25.38 24.13
C LEU A 583 -32.11 24.88 23.95
N HIS A 584 -32.90 24.94 25.03
CA HIS A 584 -34.27 24.42 25.06
C HIS A 584 -35.23 25.13 24.10
N ASP A 585 -35.06 26.44 23.87
CA ASP A 585 -35.87 27.19 22.89
C ASP A 585 -35.60 26.71 21.46
N ALA A 586 -34.33 26.50 21.11
CA ALA A 586 -33.92 25.95 19.82
C ALA A 586 -34.47 24.53 19.60
N ALA A 587 -34.40 23.67 20.63
CA ALA A 587 -34.97 22.32 20.58
C ALA A 587 -36.49 22.35 20.32
N THR A 588 -37.16 23.30 20.96
CA THR A 588 -38.61 23.52 20.80
C THR A 588 -38.95 24.01 19.40
N ASP A 589 -38.16 24.92 18.83
CA ASP A 589 -38.32 25.42 17.47
C ASP A 589 -38.17 24.31 16.42
N VAL A 590 -37.25 23.36 16.63
CA VAL A 590 -37.11 22.17 15.77
C VAL A 590 -38.34 21.27 15.83
N LEU A 591 -38.91 21.05 17.03
CA LEU A 591 -40.12 20.23 17.17
C LEU A 591 -41.36 20.88 16.52
N MET A 592 -41.46 22.22 16.57
CA MET A 592 -42.48 22.95 15.82
C MET A 592 -42.28 22.78 14.31
N ALA A 593 -41.04 22.94 13.83
CA ALA A 593 -40.72 22.74 12.42
C ALA A 593 -41.01 21.29 11.94
N LYS A 594 -40.81 20.29 12.80
CA LYS A 594 -41.20 18.89 12.51
C LYS A 594 -42.70 18.76 12.28
N GLU A 595 -43.50 19.34 13.18
CA GLU A 595 -44.97 19.31 13.07
C GLU A 595 -45.44 20.09 11.83
N ASP A 596 -44.82 21.22 11.51
CA ASP A 596 -45.08 21.97 10.27
C ASP A 596 -44.79 21.13 9.02
N ALA A 597 -43.62 20.48 8.97
CA ALA A 597 -43.22 19.65 7.83
C ALA A 597 -44.12 18.43 7.63
N LYS A 598 -44.51 17.74 8.73
CA LYS A 598 -45.46 16.62 8.70
C LYS A 598 -46.78 17.01 8.06
N ARG A 599 -47.28 18.21 8.38
CA ARG A 599 -48.65 18.64 8.05
C ARG A 599 -48.76 19.30 6.68
N ARG A 600 -47.67 19.84 6.12
CA ARG A 600 -47.62 20.32 4.73
C ARG A 600 -47.90 19.22 3.70
N ARG A 601 -47.75 17.95 4.09
CA ARG A 601 -48.07 16.78 3.26
C ARG A 601 -49.53 16.31 3.35
N LEU A 602 -50.37 16.95 4.17
CA LEU A 602 -51.80 16.62 4.27
C LEU A 602 -52.57 17.26 3.10
N GLU A 603 -52.99 16.46 2.14
CA GLU A 603 -53.78 16.88 0.98
C GLU A 603 -55.30 16.64 1.19
N GLY A 604 -56.15 17.32 0.41
CA GLY A 604 -57.61 17.13 0.43
C GLY A 604 -58.40 18.02 1.40
N PHE A 605 -59.63 17.60 1.74
CA PHE A 605 -60.57 18.36 2.59
C PHE A 605 -60.04 18.52 4.03
N THR A 606 -59.44 17.47 4.58
CA THR A 606 -58.80 17.47 5.91
C THR A 606 -57.62 18.46 5.98
N GLY A 607 -56.83 18.59 4.91
CA GLY A 607 -55.77 19.60 4.81
C GLY A 607 -56.26 21.05 4.70
N ARG A 608 -57.46 21.29 4.13
CA ARG A 608 -58.09 22.63 4.09
C ARG A 608 -58.64 23.05 5.45
N LEU A 609 -59.41 22.17 6.10
CA LEU A 609 -59.94 22.42 7.46
C LEU A 609 -58.80 22.69 8.46
N HIS A 610 -57.74 21.89 8.38
CA HIS A 610 -56.59 22.03 9.25
C HIS A 610 -55.77 23.31 8.98
N ARG A 611 -55.75 23.84 7.74
CA ARG A 611 -55.13 25.14 7.43
C ARG A 611 -55.86 26.34 8.04
N MET A 612 -57.19 26.27 8.17
CA MET A 612 -57.95 27.29 8.90
C MET A 612 -57.61 27.27 10.41
N VAL A 613 -57.58 26.08 11.01
CA VAL A 613 -57.17 25.90 12.42
C VAL A 613 -55.71 26.34 12.64
N TRP A 614 -54.85 26.16 11.64
CA TRP A 614 -53.44 26.58 11.65
C TRP A 614 -53.26 28.10 11.75
N TRP A 615 -54.04 28.89 11.00
CA TRP A 615 -54.00 30.35 11.10
C TRP A 615 -54.36 30.84 12.51
N LEU A 616 -55.22 30.10 13.21
CA LEU A 616 -55.66 30.39 14.57
C LEU A 616 -54.62 30.00 15.65
N LEU A 617 -53.99 28.82 15.53
CA LEU A 617 -53.13 28.23 16.57
C LEU A 617 -51.66 28.65 16.52
N SER A 618 -51.16 28.98 15.33
CA SER A 618 -49.75 29.36 15.12
C SER A 618 -49.35 30.63 15.89
N PRO A 619 -50.10 31.76 15.80
CA PRO A 619 -49.78 32.96 16.56
C PRO A 619 -50.06 32.85 18.07
N THR A 620 -51.04 32.04 18.47
CA THR A 620 -51.55 32.01 19.86
C THR A 620 -50.78 31.05 20.77
N VAL A 621 -50.58 29.79 20.37
CA VAL A 621 -50.08 28.73 21.28
C VAL A 621 -48.86 27.98 20.73
N GLY A 622 -48.47 28.20 19.47
CA GLY A 622 -47.28 27.58 18.87
C GLY A 622 -47.28 26.06 19.03
N TYR A 623 -48.44 25.43 18.76
CA TYR A 623 -48.66 23.98 18.91
C TYR A 623 -48.56 23.40 20.34
N GLY A 624 -48.63 24.25 21.37
CA GLY A 624 -48.54 23.87 22.79
C GLY A 624 -47.13 24.00 23.36
N TYR A 625 -46.19 24.50 22.56
CA TYR A 625 -44.79 24.62 22.95
C TYR A 625 -44.45 25.97 23.61
N ARG A 626 -45.28 27.01 23.43
CA ARG A 626 -45.10 28.34 24.03
C ARG A 626 -46.42 28.89 24.60
N PRO A 627 -46.93 28.34 25.73
CA PRO A 627 -48.25 28.68 26.28
C PRO A 627 -48.41 30.17 26.65
N LEU A 628 -47.32 30.85 27.04
CA LEU A 628 -47.34 32.24 27.49
C LEU A 628 -47.72 33.25 26.39
N ARG A 629 -47.64 32.87 25.09
CA ARG A 629 -48.11 33.73 23.99
C ARG A 629 -49.61 34.03 24.07
N ILE A 630 -50.38 33.17 24.72
CA ILE A 630 -51.82 33.37 24.87
C ILE A 630 -52.14 34.57 25.77
N LEU A 631 -51.29 34.88 26.74
CA LEU A 631 -51.43 36.05 27.61
C LEU A 631 -51.20 37.34 26.80
N TRP A 632 -50.25 37.32 25.87
CA TRP A 632 -50.05 38.42 24.93
C TRP A 632 -51.25 38.61 24.00
N CYS A 633 -51.80 37.54 23.43
CA CYS A 633 -53.01 37.62 22.60
C CYS A 633 -54.21 38.15 23.40
N LEU A 634 -54.38 37.69 24.65
CA LEU A 634 -55.42 38.18 25.55
C LEU A 634 -55.24 39.67 25.86
N GLY A 635 -54.01 40.11 26.13
CA GLY A 635 -53.69 41.53 26.37
C GLY A 635 -53.96 42.41 25.15
N VAL A 636 -53.53 42.00 23.96
CA VAL A 636 -53.79 42.74 22.70
C VAL A 636 -55.28 42.83 22.40
N LEU A 637 -56.01 41.72 22.55
CA LEU A 637 -57.46 41.72 22.34
C LEU A 637 -58.18 42.57 23.39
N THR A 638 -57.74 42.52 24.64
CA THR A 638 -58.26 43.40 25.70
C THR A 638 -58.08 44.87 25.33
N VAL A 639 -56.93 45.26 24.79
CA VAL A 639 -56.69 46.63 24.35
C VAL A 639 -57.55 47.02 23.15
N ALA A 640 -57.63 46.14 22.14
CA ALA A 640 -58.47 46.36 20.98
C ALA A 640 -59.96 46.48 21.37
N GLY A 641 -60.44 45.58 22.24
CA GLY A 641 -61.80 45.59 22.78
C GLY A 641 -62.08 46.84 23.59
N GLY A 642 -61.18 47.21 24.50
CA GLY A 642 -61.27 48.45 25.28
C GLY A 642 -61.41 49.68 24.38
N LEU A 643 -60.63 49.78 23.31
CA LEU A 643 -60.73 50.88 22.33
C LEU A 643 -62.04 50.84 21.53
N ILE A 644 -62.43 49.67 21.02
CA ILE A 644 -63.66 49.50 20.23
C ILE A 644 -64.89 49.83 21.08
N PHE A 645 -64.99 49.31 22.30
CA PHE A 645 -66.10 49.58 23.20
C PHE A 645 -66.04 51.01 23.76
N HIS A 646 -64.85 51.61 23.90
CA HIS A 646 -64.71 53.02 24.24
C HIS A 646 -65.25 53.93 23.13
N TRP A 647 -65.07 53.55 21.87
CA TRP A 647 -65.65 54.28 20.74
C TRP A 647 -67.17 54.05 20.63
N LEU A 648 -67.61 52.79 20.72
CA LEU A 648 -69.02 52.43 20.62
C LEU A 648 -69.88 53.00 21.75
N ARG A 649 -69.33 53.23 22.95
CA ARG A 649 -70.07 53.86 24.07
C ARG A 649 -70.43 55.32 23.83
N GLN A 650 -69.76 55.99 22.89
CA GLN A 650 -70.03 57.41 22.59
C GLN A 650 -71.45 57.61 22.08
N ASP A 651 -72.00 56.60 21.39
CA ASP A 651 -73.41 56.55 21.05
C ASP A 651 -74.18 55.77 22.13
N LYS A 652 -75.00 56.50 22.91
CA LYS A 652 -75.83 55.95 23.99
C LYS A 652 -76.84 54.89 23.52
N ARG A 653 -77.08 54.75 22.21
CA ARG A 653 -77.97 53.73 21.63
C ARG A 653 -77.36 52.34 21.52
N ASN A 654 -76.04 52.23 21.74
CA ASN A 654 -75.31 50.97 21.59
C ASN A 654 -75.33 50.09 22.85
N PHE A 655 -75.68 50.63 24.02
CA PHE A 655 -75.71 49.88 25.27
C PHE A 655 -76.92 50.26 26.12
N ALA A 656 -77.65 49.25 26.60
CA ALA A 656 -78.73 49.42 27.57
C ALA A 656 -78.39 48.72 28.88
N ILE A 657 -78.91 49.21 30.01
CA ILE A 657 -78.69 48.58 31.33
C ILE A 657 -79.55 47.32 31.40
N ALA A 658 -78.93 46.17 31.67
CA ALA A 658 -79.61 44.87 31.72
C ALA A 658 -80.46 44.69 32.99
N ARG A 659 -80.07 45.33 34.10
CA ARG A 659 -80.75 45.26 35.39
C ARG A 659 -81.07 46.66 35.91
N PRO A 660 -82.24 47.23 35.60
CA PRO A 660 -82.60 48.60 35.99
C PRO A 660 -82.79 48.80 37.50
N GLN A 661 -82.79 47.74 38.32
CA GLN A 661 -82.87 47.82 39.78
C GLN A 661 -81.50 47.99 40.49
N LEU A 662 -80.38 47.90 39.77
CA LEU A 662 -79.03 48.12 40.30
C LEU A 662 -78.55 49.53 39.92
N ASP A 663 -78.03 50.29 40.89
CA ASP A 663 -77.46 51.62 40.67
C ASP A 663 -76.04 51.48 40.06
N VAL A 664 -75.98 51.09 38.78
CA VAL A 664 -74.72 50.86 38.06
C VAL A 664 -74.19 52.19 37.53
N ALA A 665 -73.25 52.79 38.25
CA ALA A 665 -72.84 54.17 38.01
C ALA A 665 -71.99 54.42 36.74
N TRP A 666 -71.41 53.39 36.09
CA TRP A 666 -70.51 53.61 34.94
C TRP A 666 -70.27 52.36 34.08
N PHE A 667 -70.17 52.56 32.76
CA PHE A 667 -69.68 51.54 31.80
C PHE A 667 -68.17 51.63 31.68
N ASP A 668 -67.47 50.54 32.01
CA ASP A 668 -66.04 50.38 31.75
C ASP A 668 -65.82 49.54 30.48
N PRO A 669 -65.33 50.15 29.38
CA PRO A 669 -65.03 49.43 28.15
C PRO A 669 -63.99 48.31 28.30
N TRP A 670 -63.04 48.47 29.23
CA TRP A 670 -61.92 47.55 29.43
C TRP A 670 -62.35 46.33 30.23
N LEU A 671 -63.04 46.53 31.36
CA LEU A 671 -63.60 45.42 32.14
C LEU A 671 -64.64 44.65 31.33
N TYR A 672 -65.46 45.35 30.53
CA TYR A 672 -66.42 44.72 29.62
C TYR A 672 -65.71 43.87 28.54
N ALA A 673 -64.60 44.37 27.96
CA ALA A 673 -63.81 43.61 26.99
C ALA A 673 -63.15 42.36 27.60
N ILE A 674 -62.57 42.48 28.81
CA ILE A 674 -61.92 41.35 29.50
C ILE A 674 -62.95 40.28 29.85
N ASP A 675 -64.10 40.69 30.38
CA ASP A 675 -65.17 39.77 30.79
C ASP A 675 -65.72 38.96 29.60
N LEU A 676 -65.82 39.57 28.42
CA LEU A 676 -66.19 38.86 27.18
C LEU A 676 -65.12 37.86 26.70
N LEU A 677 -63.83 38.11 26.98
CA LEU A 677 -62.72 37.25 26.55
C LEU A 677 -62.43 36.09 27.50
N LEU A 678 -62.97 36.11 28.73
CA LEU A 678 -62.75 35.09 29.78
C LEU A 678 -64.01 34.24 30.01
N PRO A 679 -64.33 33.27 29.14
CA PRO A 679 -65.60 32.52 29.22
C PRO A 679 -65.76 31.67 30.49
N ILE A 680 -64.66 31.37 31.19
CA ILE A 680 -64.64 30.52 32.40
C ILE A 680 -64.77 31.38 33.67
N MET A 681 -64.32 32.64 33.64
CA MET A 681 -64.33 33.54 34.80
C MET A 681 -65.17 34.77 34.46
N SER A 682 -66.35 34.89 35.08
CA SER A 682 -67.21 36.07 34.93
C SER A 682 -66.77 37.15 35.93
N LEU A 683 -66.43 38.33 35.42
CA LEU A 683 -66.26 39.58 36.18
C LEU A 683 -67.60 40.31 36.41
N GLU A 684 -68.71 39.69 35.99
CA GLU A 684 -70.11 40.17 36.07
C GLU A 684 -70.43 41.42 35.25
N HIS A 685 -69.42 42.14 34.73
CA HIS A 685 -69.58 43.41 34.03
C HIS A 685 -70.33 43.28 32.69
N SER A 686 -70.15 42.18 31.96
CA SER A 686 -70.88 41.86 30.72
C SER A 686 -72.37 41.57 30.97
N GLN A 687 -72.73 41.16 32.18
CA GLN A 687 -74.12 40.87 32.56
C GLN A 687 -74.91 42.13 32.94
N LEU A 688 -74.21 43.26 33.16
CA LEU A 688 -74.80 44.54 33.52
C LEU A 688 -75.31 45.32 32.29
N TRP A 689 -74.84 44.99 31.09
CA TRP A 689 -75.09 45.75 29.87
C TRP A 689 -75.60 44.86 28.74
N VAL A 690 -76.70 45.28 28.09
CA VAL A 690 -77.23 44.67 26.88
C VAL A 690 -76.66 45.43 25.68
N PRO A 691 -75.79 44.81 24.86
CA PRO A 691 -75.26 45.46 23.67
C PRO A 691 -76.30 45.48 22.54
N LEU A 692 -76.47 46.64 21.93
CA LEU A 692 -77.43 46.91 20.86
C LEU A 692 -76.70 47.38 19.59
N HIS A 693 -77.36 47.30 18.44
CA HIS A 693 -76.83 47.76 17.15
C HIS A 693 -75.41 47.23 16.86
N GLY A 694 -74.44 48.10 16.55
CA GLY A 694 -73.06 47.72 16.25
C GLY A 694 -72.33 47.04 17.41
N ALA A 695 -72.66 47.38 18.65
CA ALA A 695 -72.05 46.78 19.84
C ALA A 695 -72.46 45.33 20.06
N ARG A 696 -73.62 44.90 19.55
CA ARG A 696 -74.07 43.49 19.61
C ARG A 696 -73.10 42.58 18.85
N TRP A 697 -72.73 42.97 17.63
CA TRP A 697 -71.83 42.19 16.80
C TRP A 697 -70.40 42.21 17.33
N ALA A 698 -69.94 43.35 17.85
CA ALA A 698 -68.64 43.45 18.53
C ALA A 698 -68.58 42.56 19.79
N SER A 699 -69.61 42.58 20.64
CA SER A 699 -69.68 41.74 21.84
C SER A 699 -69.67 40.25 21.50
N LEU A 700 -70.47 39.85 20.51
CA LEU A 700 -70.51 38.45 20.03
C LEU A 700 -69.15 38.00 19.50
N ALA A 701 -68.47 38.84 18.70
CA ALA A 701 -67.16 38.52 18.16
C ALA A 701 -66.11 38.30 19.28
N PHE A 702 -66.12 39.15 20.31
CA PHE A 702 -65.23 39.01 21.47
C PHE A 702 -65.54 37.78 22.32
N THR A 703 -66.82 37.43 22.53
CA THR A 703 -67.21 36.18 23.20
C THR A 703 -66.71 34.95 22.44
N VAL A 704 -66.88 34.91 21.10
CA VAL A 704 -66.38 33.80 20.28
C VAL A 704 -64.85 33.72 20.33
N LEU A 705 -64.15 34.85 20.27
CA LEU A 705 -62.69 34.90 20.43
C LEU A 705 -62.23 34.41 21.81
N GLY A 706 -62.96 34.74 22.87
CA GLY A 706 -62.71 34.24 24.23
C GLY A 706 -62.82 32.72 24.33
N TRP A 707 -63.88 32.13 23.77
CA TRP A 707 -64.03 30.66 23.70
C TRP A 707 -62.94 29.99 22.88
N VAL A 708 -62.53 30.58 21.75
CA VAL A 708 -61.40 30.10 20.96
C VAL A 708 -60.12 30.10 21.79
N LEU A 709 -59.81 31.19 22.50
CA LEU A 709 -58.63 31.28 23.37
C LEU A 709 -58.69 30.27 24.51
N ALA A 710 -59.84 30.07 25.16
CA ALA A 710 -59.99 29.09 26.23
C ALA A 710 -59.69 27.66 25.75
N VAL A 711 -60.19 27.28 24.58
CA VAL A 711 -59.88 25.96 23.97
C VAL A 711 -58.39 25.84 23.63
N CYS A 712 -57.78 26.90 23.12
CA CYS A 712 -56.34 26.95 22.84
C CYS A 712 -55.49 26.84 24.13
N LEU A 713 -55.95 27.45 25.23
CA LEU A 713 -55.31 27.38 26.55
C LEU A 713 -55.35 25.96 27.11
N VAL A 714 -56.53 25.33 27.11
CA VAL A 714 -56.73 23.96 27.62
C VAL A 714 -55.90 22.95 26.83
N THR A 715 -55.84 23.10 25.50
CA THR A 715 -55.02 22.23 24.64
C THR A 715 -53.51 22.46 24.81
N GLY A 716 -53.09 23.70 25.11
CA GLY A 716 -51.70 24.02 25.46
C GLY A 716 -51.29 23.45 26.82
N ILE A 717 -52.08 23.72 27.86
CA ILE A 717 -51.85 23.26 29.24
C ILE A 717 -51.86 21.73 29.33
N GLY A 718 -52.79 21.05 28.64
CA GLY A 718 -52.87 19.60 28.63
C GLY A 718 -51.62 18.90 28.06
N ARG A 719 -50.78 19.59 27.29
CA ARG A 719 -49.47 19.09 26.84
C ARG A 719 -48.32 19.41 27.80
N LEU A 720 -48.40 20.51 28.56
CA LEU A 720 -47.42 20.80 29.60
C LEU A 720 -47.42 19.74 30.69
N PHE A 721 -48.60 19.27 31.12
CA PHE A 721 -48.71 18.21 32.12
C PHE A 721 -48.32 16.81 31.62
N LYS A 722 -48.23 16.63 30.30
CA LYS A 722 -47.76 15.36 29.70
C LYS A 722 -46.24 15.27 29.59
N ARG A 723 -45.51 16.32 30.01
CA ARG A 723 -44.07 16.47 29.83
C ARG A 723 -43.25 15.79 30.94
N ASP A 724 -43.89 15.33 32.01
CA ASP A 724 -43.24 14.74 33.20
C ASP A 724 -43.13 13.20 33.19
N GLU A 725 -43.58 12.49 32.15
CA GLU A 725 -43.56 11.01 32.10
C GLU A 725 -42.70 10.38 30.98
N ARG A 726 -41.70 11.05 30.39
CA ARG A 726 -40.83 10.42 29.37
C ARG A 726 -39.36 10.77 29.43
#